data_AF-A0A4Q0YCX9-F1
#
_entry.id   AF-A0A4Q0YCX9-F1
#
_cell.length_a   1.000
_cell.length_b   1.000
_cell.length_c   1.000
_cell.angle_alpha   90.00
_cell.angle_beta   90.00
_cell.angle_gamma   90.00
#
_symmetry.space_group_name_H-M   'P 1'
#
loop_
_entity.id
_entity.type
_entity.pdbx_description
1 polymer ?
#
loop_
_entity_poly.entity_id
_entity_poly.type
_entity_poly.pdbx_seq_one_letter_code
_entity_poly.pdbx_strand_id
1 'polypeptide(L)'
;MKKVILISTIFLLNLTNASAFSLKDGYLLAIENDMDSKVNENNLKNIEYDIDIANSLLYPTLDFTANAKTTKRTEDHKTPGDGTSSKSDEYKFEVTQPVFDGFESKYEKQLQKKTYDSAVYYLKESQNNLAQNYVQSYINVLRDKDLLSATNEGVTISEDIFKKVYKKIELGYGTKLEFDQVKGNLAESRVNVDTQRINLKESLEGLKYYIQKDFDSSELIKPSFYTKLPESLDEAVTTALRENPTVNVAKANLDVAIAEEKKANKEFYPTVNFVGTYNLDNSQHAEDDQEYNEYSLGFELSYNLYNGGRDTAAVKKALQNIKEKKYLITKSEYQIKNSVRLAWNSYKLNREKNRSLKQYIVVKKDIFDSMLKEFDLGLKDLNTLLEEYIEYIDVKKDLISNSYDLLYAKYNLLASIGKLPDSLMDKLPTLKTGEEYDSETLDILKNPSYNYDDDSQLDSNKYKIIKPQVKNVDMKEEKVPQIEKSSFSQELTQSDFKDRFLKASKDKYTINLALAYSQTNAQGFLDRYDLNSNAFYFSFGKENKYIKIMMGIYDSEKEAQEALNNLNASLKSNMPKIEKISIKQKLYSKYHGNNLPKEDKEFFAKSREAQIKRVSFSKDETEEKRENISFKQRFLLASNGKYTINLALSNSQKGAQNFIDKYNISNSAFFFSFGYENPLQKIMMGIYENENEAQKALDNLPSELKRNQPRVERVSIKQKLYKKYHPEDYNNSIQAGSI
;
A
#
# COMPACT_ATOMS: atom_id res chain seq x y z
N MET A 1 37.50 69.43 33.50
CA MET A 1 37.21 68.34 34.47
C MET A 1 35.79 67.82 34.19
N LYS A 2 35.65 66.56 33.71
CA LYS A 2 34.90 65.42 34.32
C LYS A 2 33.40 65.70 34.55
N LYS A 3 32.41 64.90 34.14
CA LYS A 3 32.21 63.43 33.96
C LYS A 3 31.12 63.21 32.87
N VAL A 4 31.18 62.29 31.90
CA VAL A 4 31.00 60.80 31.91
C VAL A 4 29.68 60.32 32.53
N ILE A 5 28.83 59.64 31.72
CA ILE A 5 28.11 58.35 31.92
C ILE A 5 27.36 58.06 30.59
N LEU A 6 27.91 57.24 29.69
CA LEU A 6 27.72 55.78 29.50
C LEU A 6 26.32 55.39 28.95
N ILE A 7 26.22 55.37 27.61
CA ILE A 7 25.15 54.68 26.86
C ILE A 7 25.68 53.27 26.60
N SER A 8 25.10 52.26 27.26
CA SER A 8 25.44 50.85 27.04
C SER A 8 24.28 50.15 26.35
N THR A 9 24.58 49.78 25.11
CA THR A 9 23.99 48.81 24.20
C THR A 9 23.33 47.61 24.89
N ILE A 10 22.00 47.52 24.87
CA ILE A 10 21.28 46.25 25.03
C ILE A 10 21.02 45.72 23.63
N PHE A 11 22.01 45.01 23.09
CA PHE A 11 21.81 44.11 21.97
C PHE A 11 21.25 42.81 22.56
N LEU A 12 19.91 42.70 22.57
CA LEU A 12 19.22 41.45 22.88
C LEU A 12 19.60 40.44 21.80
N LEU A 13 20.60 39.62 22.11
CA LEU A 13 20.84 38.33 21.45
C LEU A 13 19.57 37.49 21.64
N ASN A 14 18.70 37.51 20.64
CA ASN A 14 17.83 36.37 20.36
C ASN A 14 18.75 35.21 19.99
N LEU A 15 19.29 34.52 20.99
CA LEU A 15 19.75 33.16 20.83
C LEU A 15 18.50 32.35 20.50
N THR A 16 18.19 32.23 19.21
CA THR A 16 17.42 31.10 18.72
C THR A 16 18.20 29.88 19.19
N ASN A 17 17.73 29.22 20.24
CA ASN A 17 18.18 27.89 20.58
C ASN A 17 17.99 27.07 19.30
N ALA A 18 19.11 26.77 18.62
CA ALA A 18 19.17 25.78 17.58
C ALA A 18 18.95 24.43 18.28
N SER A 19 17.69 24.16 18.62
CA SER A 19 17.28 22.90 19.22
C SER A 19 17.36 21.86 18.12
N ALA A 20 18.53 21.24 18.03
CA ALA A 20 18.78 20.18 17.09
C ALA A 20 17.75 19.05 17.35
N PHE A 21 17.00 18.69 16.32
CA PHE A 21 15.82 17.83 16.37
C PHE A 21 16.22 16.38 16.10
N SER A 22 16.30 15.57 17.15
CA SER A 22 16.66 14.17 17.04
C SER A 22 15.48 13.31 16.57
N LEU A 23 15.79 12.12 16.04
CA LEU A 23 14.78 11.11 15.66
C LEU A 23 13.85 10.76 16.84
N LYS A 24 14.38 10.75 18.07
CA LYS A 24 13.63 10.43 19.28
C LYS A 24 12.66 11.57 19.63
N ASP A 25 13.15 12.80 19.67
CA ASP A 25 12.32 13.97 20.03
C ASP A 25 11.16 14.15 19.05
N GLY A 26 11.41 13.93 17.76
CA GLY A 26 10.35 14.01 16.77
C GLY A 26 9.38 12.84 16.79
N TYR A 27 9.80 11.65 17.21
CA TYR A 27 8.86 10.54 17.41
C TYR A 27 7.92 10.80 18.60
N LEU A 28 8.42 11.42 19.68
CA LEU A 28 7.58 11.80 20.82
C LEU A 28 6.49 12.79 20.39
N LEU A 29 6.84 13.81 19.61
CA LEU A 29 5.86 14.74 19.03
C LEU A 29 4.91 14.04 18.05
N ALA A 30 5.41 13.10 17.25
CA ALA A 30 4.56 12.34 16.32
C ALA A 30 3.50 11.53 17.08
N ILE A 31 3.88 10.83 18.15
CA ILE A 31 2.91 10.11 19.01
C ILE A 31 1.92 11.09 19.66
N GLU A 32 2.41 12.18 20.24
CA GLU A 32 1.56 13.16 20.92
C GLU A 32 0.52 13.78 19.97
N ASN A 33 0.88 13.97 18.71
CA ASN A 33 0.02 14.58 17.70
C ASN A 33 -0.78 13.58 16.87
N ASP A 34 -0.48 12.27 16.97
CA ASP A 34 -1.13 11.23 16.18
C ASP A 34 -2.62 11.08 16.53
N MET A 35 -3.48 11.30 15.53
CA MET A 35 -4.92 11.24 15.71
C MET A 35 -5.41 9.81 15.85
N ASP A 36 -4.76 8.85 15.18
CA ASP A 36 -5.12 7.42 15.29
C ASP A 36 -4.87 6.90 16.71
N SER A 37 -3.73 7.26 17.32
CA SER A 37 -3.42 6.95 18.71
C SER A 37 -4.47 7.54 19.67
N LYS A 38 -4.87 8.81 19.49
CA LYS A 38 -5.93 9.46 20.29
C LYS A 38 -7.29 8.78 20.14
N VAL A 39 -7.66 8.38 18.91
CA VAL A 39 -8.89 7.63 18.65
C VAL A 39 -8.86 6.29 19.36
N ASN A 40 -7.74 5.57 19.30
CA ASN A 40 -7.56 4.28 19.95
C ASN A 40 -7.58 4.39 21.48
N GLU A 41 -6.97 5.43 22.06
CA GLU A 41 -7.05 5.72 23.49
C GLU A 41 -8.49 6.04 23.94
N ASN A 42 -9.24 6.79 23.15
CA ASN A 42 -10.65 7.04 23.44
C ASN A 42 -11.48 5.76 23.35
N ASN A 43 -11.18 4.88 22.40
CA ASN A 43 -11.82 3.57 22.30
C ASN A 43 -11.54 2.68 23.52
N LEU A 44 -10.31 2.73 24.07
CA LEU A 44 -10.00 2.04 25.33
C LEU A 44 -10.88 2.53 26.49
N LYS A 45 -11.07 3.85 26.62
CA LYS A 45 -11.98 4.42 27.63
C LYS A 45 -13.44 4.00 27.43
N ASN A 46 -13.91 3.93 26.19
CA ASN A 46 -15.25 3.40 25.90
C ASN A 46 -15.40 1.96 26.40
N ILE A 47 -14.40 1.11 26.17
CA ILE A 47 -14.41 -0.28 26.66
C ILE A 47 -14.33 -0.35 28.19
N GLU A 48 -13.62 0.58 28.85
CA GLU A 48 -13.65 0.69 30.32
C GLU A 48 -15.07 0.98 30.82
N TYR A 49 -15.80 1.89 30.17
CA TYR A 49 -17.21 2.11 30.49
C TYR A 49 -18.09 0.90 30.16
N ASP A 50 -17.79 0.14 29.10
CA ASP A 50 -18.49 -1.12 28.82
C ASP A 50 -18.25 -2.16 29.92
N ILE A 51 -17.08 -2.18 30.56
CA ILE A 51 -16.81 -3.01 31.75
C ILE A 51 -17.68 -2.55 32.93
N ASP A 52 -17.84 -1.24 33.13
CA ASP A 52 -18.71 -0.70 34.19
C ASP A 52 -20.19 -1.01 33.93
N ILE A 53 -20.64 -0.92 32.68
CA ILE A 53 -21.98 -1.35 32.25
C ILE A 53 -22.15 -2.86 32.48
N ALA A 54 -21.14 -3.67 32.17
CA ALA A 54 -21.18 -5.11 32.45
C ALA A 54 -21.26 -5.41 33.96
N ASN A 55 -20.61 -4.60 34.79
CA ASN A 55 -20.69 -4.72 36.25
C ASN A 55 -22.07 -4.35 36.79
N SER A 56 -22.79 -3.41 36.14
CA SER A 56 -24.10 -2.95 36.61
C SER A 56 -25.25 -3.90 36.29
N LEU A 57 -25.03 -4.95 35.48
CA LEU A 57 -26.05 -5.95 35.14
C LEU A 57 -26.64 -6.70 36.34
N LEU A 58 -25.93 -6.73 37.49
CA LEU A 58 -26.44 -7.29 38.75
C LEU A 58 -26.87 -6.23 39.76
N TYR A 59 -26.95 -4.96 39.37
CA TYR A 59 -27.47 -3.91 40.24
C TYR A 59 -29.00 -3.85 40.16
N PRO A 60 -29.67 -3.39 41.22
CA PRO A 60 -31.12 -3.26 41.19
C PRO A 60 -31.52 -2.13 40.23
N THR A 61 -32.58 -2.34 39.47
CA THR A 61 -33.28 -1.28 38.73
C THR A 61 -34.48 -0.81 39.54
N LEU A 62 -34.81 0.48 39.38
CA LEU A 62 -36.00 1.09 39.94
C LEU A 62 -36.75 1.78 38.81
N ASP A 63 -37.95 1.30 38.53
CA ASP A 63 -38.78 1.74 37.42
C ASP A 63 -40.09 2.33 37.95
N PHE A 64 -40.50 3.45 37.36
CA PHE A 64 -41.78 4.09 37.62
C PHE A 64 -42.59 4.10 36.33
N THR A 65 -43.79 3.55 36.38
CA THR A 65 -44.73 3.53 35.25
C THR A 65 -46.01 4.25 35.66
N ALA A 66 -46.48 5.18 34.82
CA ALA A 66 -47.77 5.84 34.97
C ALA A 66 -48.62 5.55 33.74
N ASN A 67 -49.76 4.87 33.91
CA ASN A 67 -50.66 4.50 32.84
C ASN A 67 -52.02 5.17 33.04
N ALA A 68 -52.47 5.95 32.07
CA ALA A 68 -53.85 6.44 32.00
C ALA A 68 -54.57 5.71 30.87
N LYS A 69 -55.61 4.96 31.19
CA LYS A 69 -56.33 4.10 30.24
C LYS A 69 -57.82 4.36 30.31
N THR A 70 -58.42 4.58 29.13
CA THR A 70 -59.87 4.50 28.94
C THR A 70 -60.19 3.20 28.24
N THR A 71 -61.05 2.39 28.85
CA THR A 71 -61.52 1.14 28.26
C THR A 71 -63.02 1.20 28.09
N LYS A 72 -63.52 0.95 26.88
CA LYS A 72 -64.95 0.73 26.63
C LYS A 72 -65.20 -0.76 26.45
N ARG A 73 -65.86 -1.38 27.42
CA ARG A 73 -66.23 -2.81 27.39
C ARG A 73 -67.66 -2.93 26.90
N THR A 74 -67.86 -3.61 25.78
CA THR A 74 -69.20 -3.97 25.30
C THR A 74 -69.45 -5.44 25.61
N GLU A 75 -70.55 -5.76 26.27
CA GLU A 75 -70.93 -7.15 26.50
C GLU A 75 -71.82 -7.65 25.34
N ASP A 76 -71.52 -8.86 24.87
CA ASP A 76 -72.33 -9.67 23.97
C ASP A 76 -72.44 -9.31 22.46
N HIS A 77 -71.61 -8.43 21.88
CA HIS A 77 -71.63 -8.18 20.41
C HIS A 77 -70.23 -8.11 19.75
N LYS A 78 -70.08 -8.67 18.54
CA LYS A 78 -68.84 -8.60 17.69
C LYS A 78 -68.61 -7.23 17.03
N THR A 79 -69.46 -6.25 17.32
CA THR A 79 -69.38 -4.86 16.84
C THR A 79 -69.54 -3.90 18.02
N PRO A 80 -68.81 -2.76 18.08
CA PRO A 80 -68.91 -1.84 19.21
C PRO A 80 -70.33 -1.27 19.36
N GLY A 81 -70.97 -1.54 20.50
CA GLY A 81 -72.28 -1.01 20.89
C GLY A 81 -72.19 -0.03 22.07
N ASP A 82 -73.31 0.19 22.77
CA ASP A 82 -73.37 0.95 24.03
C ASP A 82 -72.76 0.14 25.19
N GLY A 83 -71.42 0.12 25.23
CA GLY A 83 -70.64 -0.51 26.29
C GLY A 83 -70.30 0.42 27.46
N THR A 84 -69.97 -0.17 28.61
CA THR A 84 -69.53 0.53 29.82
C THR A 84 -68.12 1.10 29.61
N SER A 85 -67.94 2.39 29.91
CA SER A 85 -66.63 3.04 29.88
C SER A 85 -66.04 3.05 31.28
N SER A 86 -64.80 2.58 31.42
CA SER A 86 -63.99 2.75 32.62
C SER A 86 -62.78 3.63 32.31
N LYS A 87 -62.36 4.39 33.32
CA LYS A 87 -61.09 5.12 33.32
C LYS A 87 -60.25 4.57 34.46
N SER A 88 -58.99 4.29 34.19
CA SER A 88 -58.04 3.86 35.20
C SER A 88 -56.76 4.65 35.06
N ASP A 89 -56.34 5.26 36.17
CA ASP A 89 -55.02 5.86 36.32
C ASP A 89 -54.21 4.97 37.27
N GLU A 90 -53.14 4.36 36.76
CA GLU A 90 -52.29 3.42 37.48
C GLU A 90 -50.88 4.01 37.62
N TYR A 91 -50.35 4.02 38.84
CA TYR A 91 -48.97 4.40 39.13
C TYR A 91 -48.24 3.23 39.80
N LYS A 92 -47.28 2.65 39.07
CA LYS A 92 -46.51 1.48 39.51
C LYS A 92 -45.05 1.85 39.74
N PHE A 93 -44.56 1.59 40.95
CA PHE A 93 -43.12 1.54 41.25
C PHE A 93 -42.67 0.08 41.28
N GLU A 94 -41.57 -0.24 40.60
CA GLU A 94 -41.02 -1.58 40.53
C GLU A 94 -39.52 -1.55 40.84
N VAL A 95 -39.07 -2.40 41.76
CA VAL A 95 -37.66 -2.69 42.00
C VAL A 95 -37.38 -4.09 41.50
N THR A 96 -36.42 -4.22 40.58
CA THR A 96 -35.97 -5.51 40.07
C THR A 96 -34.49 -5.69 40.39
N GLN A 97 -34.18 -6.72 41.18
CA GLN A 97 -32.81 -7.09 41.55
C GLN A 97 -32.50 -8.48 40.97
N PRO A 98 -31.63 -8.58 39.95
CA PRO A 98 -31.14 -9.86 39.48
C PRO A 98 -30.38 -10.59 40.60
N VAL A 99 -30.82 -11.80 40.94
CA VAL A 99 -30.15 -12.67 41.92
C VAL A 99 -29.26 -13.68 41.20
N PHE A 100 -29.74 -14.18 40.07
CA PHE A 100 -28.99 -15.04 39.16
C PHE A 100 -29.44 -14.78 37.73
N ASP A 101 -28.52 -14.41 36.85
CA ASP A 101 -28.79 -14.00 35.46
C ASP A 101 -28.33 -15.04 34.43
N GLY A 102 -28.25 -16.32 34.82
CA GLY A 102 -27.71 -17.36 33.95
C GLY A 102 -26.23 -17.19 33.63
N PHE A 103 -25.47 -16.51 34.50
CA PHE A 103 -24.06 -16.12 34.34
C PHE A 103 -23.81 -15.02 33.28
N GLU A 104 -24.84 -14.30 32.84
CA GLU A 104 -24.72 -13.22 31.84
C GLU A 104 -23.68 -12.17 32.25
N SER A 105 -23.85 -11.54 33.41
CA SER A 105 -22.95 -10.52 33.95
C SER A 105 -21.51 -11.00 34.04
N LYS A 106 -21.30 -12.23 34.51
CA LYS A 106 -19.98 -12.85 34.62
C LYS A 106 -19.31 -12.99 33.26
N TYR A 107 -20.03 -13.48 32.25
CA TYR A 107 -19.48 -13.67 30.92
C TYR A 107 -19.35 -12.37 30.14
N GLU A 108 -20.26 -11.41 30.33
CA GLU A 108 -20.16 -10.08 29.75
C GLU A 108 -18.94 -9.34 30.29
N LYS A 109 -18.72 -9.35 31.60
CA LYS A 109 -17.51 -8.78 32.21
C LYS A 109 -16.24 -9.43 31.66
N GLN A 110 -16.23 -10.74 31.47
CA GLN A 110 -15.08 -11.44 30.87
C GLN A 110 -14.87 -11.01 29.41
N LEU A 111 -15.95 -10.91 28.64
CA LEU A 111 -15.92 -10.45 27.26
C LEU A 111 -15.30 -9.05 27.17
N GLN A 112 -15.82 -8.09 27.93
CA GLN A 112 -15.32 -6.71 27.86
C GLN A 112 -13.87 -6.58 28.33
N LYS A 113 -13.44 -7.35 29.33
CA LYS A 113 -12.01 -7.44 29.70
C LYS A 113 -11.13 -7.98 28.57
N LYS A 114 -11.60 -8.99 27.82
CA LYS A 114 -10.86 -9.52 26.66
C LYS A 114 -10.89 -8.57 25.47
N THR A 115 -11.97 -7.82 25.30
CA THR A 115 -12.05 -6.73 24.32
C THR A 115 -11.04 -5.63 24.66
N TYR A 116 -10.89 -5.28 25.94
CA TYR A 116 -9.87 -4.33 26.40
C TYR A 116 -8.45 -4.82 26.10
N ASP A 117 -8.12 -6.06 26.46
CA ASP A 117 -6.82 -6.69 26.16
C ASP A 117 -6.51 -6.60 24.64
N SER A 118 -7.50 -6.88 23.80
CA SER A 118 -7.37 -6.80 22.33
C SER A 118 -7.13 -5.36 21.84
N ALA A 119 -7.90 -4.39 22.36
CA ALA A 119 -7.76 -2.99 22.02
C ALA A 119 -6.40 -2.42 22.44
N VAL A 120 -5.81 -2.88 23.55
CA VAL A 120 -4.44 -2.51 23.95
C VAL A 120 -3.42 -2.99 22.93
N TYR A 121 -3.54 -4.22 22.43
CA TYR A 121 -2.64 -4.69 21.37
C TYR A 121 -2.85 -3.95 20.05
N TYR A 122 -4.09 -3.53 19.75
CA TYR A 122 -4.39 -2.72 18.57
C TYR A 122 -3.74 -1.34 18.64
N LEU A 123 -3.77 -0.69 19.81
CA LEU A 123 -3.04 0.56 20.05
C LEU A 123 -1.52 0.37 19.83
N LYS A 124 -0.95 -0.72 20.35
CA LYS A 124 0.48 -1.04 20.13
C LYS A 124 0.81 -1.27 18.64
N GLU A 125 -0.08 -1.92 17.89
CA GLU A 125 0.06 -2.09 16.45
C GLU A 125 0.05 -0.74 15.71
N SER A 126 -0.91 0.12 16.04
CA SER A 126 -1.01 1.48 15.49
C SER A 126 0.26 2.29 15.78
N GLN A 127 0.76 2.26 17.02
CA GLN A 127 2.01 2.94 17.40
C GLN A 127 3.25 2.39 16.67
N ASN A 128 3.32 1.08 16.43
CA ASN A 128 4.41 0.47 15.65
C ASN A 128 4.37 0.90 14.16
N ASN A 129 3.18 1.00 13.58
CA ASN A 129 3.00 1.49 12.22
C ASN A 129 3.34 2.98 12.11
N LEU A 130 2.89 3.80 13.07
CA LEU A 130 3.27 5.21 13.17
C LEU A 130 4.79 5.38 13.25
N ALA A 131 5.45 4.61 14.13
CA ALA A 131 6.90 4.64 14.28
C ALA A 131 7.61 4.34 12.97
N GLN A 132 7.18 3.31 12.25
CA GLN A 132 7.79 2.91 10.99
C GLN A 132 7.64 4.00 9.92
N ASN A 133 6.43 4.56 9.78
CA ASN A 133 6.12 5.60 8.81
C ASN A 133 6.88 6.90 9.12
N TYR A 134 6.91 7.30 10.40
CA TYR A 134 7.67 8.45 10.88
C TYR A 134 9.17 8.29 10.60
N VAL A 135 9.77 7.15 10.96
CA VAL A 135 11.20 6.88 10.73
C VAL A 135 11.54 6.91 9.23
N GLN A 136 10.69 6.32 8.37
CA GLN A 136 10.87 6.39 6.92
C GLN A 136 10.89 7.84 6.44
N SER A 137 9.93 8.65 6.89
CA SER A 137 9.82 10.07 6.52
C SER A 137 11.05 10.86 6.98
N TYR A 138 11.48 10.65 8.22
CA TYR A 138 12.69 11.27 8.79
C TYR A 138 13.95 10.93 8.00
N ILE A 139 14.13 9.67 7.65
CA ILE A 139 15.27 9.21 6.86
C ILE A 139 15.22 9.76 5.43
N ASN A 140 14.04 9.96 4.85
CA ASN A 140 13.91 10.55 3.51
C ASN A 140 14.38 12.00 3.49
N VAL A 141 14.03 12.82 4.48
CA VAL A 141 14.52 14.20 4.57
C VAL A 141 16.04 14.25 4.66
N LEU A 142 16.63 13.42 5.53
CA LEU A 142 18.10 13.35 5.66
C LEU A 142 18.78 12.89 4.36
N ARG A 143 18.17 11.92 3.66
CA ARG A 143 18.64 11.45 2.36
C ARG A 143 18.59 12.56 1.33
N ASP A 144 17.47 13.25 1.19
CA ASP A 144 17.30 14.30 0.19
C ASP A 144 18.20 15.50 0.45
N LYS A 145 18.47 15.80 1.73
CA LYS A 145 19.44 16.81 2.17
C LYS A 145 20.86 16.45 1.73
N ASP A 146 21.31 15.23 1.98
CA ASP A 146 22.65 14.77 1.59
C ASP A 146 22.78 14.63 0.05
N LEU A 147 21.72 14.19 -0.64
CA LEU A 147 21.67 14.16 -2.10
C LEU A 147 21.74 15.56 -2.71
N LEU A 148 21.08 16.55 -2.09
CA LEU A 148 21.20 17.95 -2.50
C LEU A 148 22.64 18.45 -2.34
N SER A 149 23.30 18.10 -1.22
CA SER A 149 24.72 18.42 -1.01
C SER A 149 25.62 17.81 -2.11
N ALA A 150 25.43 16.54 -2.45
CA ALA A 150 26.19 15.88 -3.53
C ALA A 150 25.89 16.48 -4.91
N THR A 151 24.66 16.92 -5.15
CA THR A 151 24.26 17.54 -6.42
C THR A 151 24.85 18.96 -6.56
N ASN A 152 24.94 19.73 -5.46
CA ASN A 152 25.63 21.03 -5.44
C ASN A 152 27.15 20.89 -5.66
N GLU A 153 27.76 19.84 -5.12
CA GLU A 153 29.17 19.51 -5.42
C GLU A 153 29.36 19.22 -6.91
N GLY A 154 28.42 18.48 -7.53
CA GLY A 154 28.41 18.28 -8.98
C GLY A 154 28.40 19.59 -9.76
N VAL A 155 27.52 20.53 -9.40
CA VAL A 155 27.52 21.88 -10.01
C VAL A 155 28.87 22.57 -9.83
N THR A 156 29.47 22.49 -8.65
CA THR A 156 30.78 23.11 -8.36
C THR A 156 31.88 22.55 -9.27
N ILE A 157 31.91 21.22 -9.45
CA ILE A 157 32.87 20.55 -10.35
C ILE A 157 32.59 20.94 -11.81
N SER A 158 31.33 20.95 -12.23
CA SER A 158 30.94 21.36 -13.59
C SER A 158 31.32 22.82 -13.90
N GLU A 159 31.19 23.72 -12.92
CA GLU A 159 31.64 25.11 -13.03
C GLU A 159 33.17 25.23 -13.15
N ASP A 160 33.93 24.38 -12.45
CA ASP A 160 35.39 24.36 -12.56
C ASP A 160 35.84 23.87 -13.96
N ILE A 161 35.25 22.77 -14.45
CA ILE A 161 35.50 22.25 -15.80
C ILE A 161 35.13 23.30 -16.86
N PHE A 162 33.99 23.98 -16.70
CA PHE A 162 33.58 25.08 -17.58
C PHE A 162 34.63 26.20 -17.62
N LYS A 163 35.14 26.64 -16.46
CA LYS A 163 36.19 27.68 -16.38
C LYS A 163 37.48 27.25 -17.06
N LYS A 164 37.90 25.99 -16.87
CA LYS A 164 39.09 25.42 -17.52
C LYS A 164 38.95 25.41 -19.05
N VAL A 165 37.82 24.92 -19.57
CA VAL A 165 37.55 24.89 -21.02
C VAL A 165 37.41 26.29 -21.60
N TYR A 166 36.75 27.21 -20.89
CA TYR A 166 36.63 28.61 -21.32
C TYR A 166 38.01 29.26 -21.49
N LYS A 167 38.91 29.09 -20.52
CA LYS A 167 40.28 29.58 -20.60
C LYS A 167 41.08 28.95 -21.76
N LYS A 168 40.91 27.64 -22.01
CA LYS A 168 41.52 26.94 -23.16
C LYS A 168 41.08 27.56 -24.50
N ILE A 169 39.81 27.97 -24.61
CA ILE A 169 39.26 28.64 -25.80
C ILE A 169 39.80 30.07 -25.95
N GLU A 170 39.88 30.84 -24.85
CA GLU A 170 40.48 32.19 -24.88
C GLU A 170 41.93 32.18 -25.39
N LEU A 171 42.67 31.12 -25.06
CA LEU A 171 44.04 30.90 -25.52
C LEU A 171 44.12 30.36 -26.97
N GLY A 172 42.99 30.12 -27.64
CA GLY A 172 42.92 29.66 -29.03
C GLY A 172 43.09 28.15 -29.24
N TYR A 173 43.12 27.35 -28.16
CA TYR A 173 43.35 25.91 -28.20
C TYR A 173 42.07 25.07 -28.07
N GLY A 174 40.90 25.70 -27.91
CA GLY A 174 39.61 25.03 -27.69
C GLY A 174 38.64 25.18 -28.87
N THR A 175 37.71 24.24 -28.97
CA THR A 175 36.68 24.21 -30.02
C THR A 175 35.35 24.77 -29.51
N LYS A 176 34.52 25.26 -30.44
CA LYS A 176 33.14 25.67 -30.14
C LYS A 176 32.28 24.50 -29.61
N LEU A 177 32.56 23.29 -30.07
CA LEU A 177 31.89 22.08 -29.61
C LEU A 177 32.18 21.81 -28.12
N GLU A 178 33.46 21.83 -27.71
CA GLU A 178 33.85 21.67 -26.30
C GLU A 178 33.19 22.73 -25.42
N PHE A 179 33.13 23.99 -25.88
CA PHE A 179 32.43 25.07 -25.17
C PHE A 179 30.95 24.76 -24.93
N ASP A 180 30.24 24.36 -25.99
CA ASP A 180 28.80 24.10 -25.91
C ASP A 180 28.51 22.84 -25.07
N GLN A 181 29.40 21.85 -25.08
CA GLN A 181 29.32 20.65 -24.22
C GLN A 181 29.44 20.98 -22.73
N VAL A 182 30.45 21.76 -22.30
CA VAL A 182 30.56 22.16 -20.88
C VAL A 182 29.45 23.10 -20.45
N LYS A 183 28.98 23.97 -21.35
CA LYS A 183 27.85 24.85 -21.09
C LYS A 183 26.56 24.05 -20.89
N GLY A 184 26.33 23.02 -21.71
CA GLY A 184 25.21 22.09 -21.57
C GLY A 184 25.24 21.33 -20.25
N ASN A 185 26.39 20.73 -19.91
CA ASN A 185 26.57 20.00 -18.64
C ASN A 185 26.34 20.88 -17.40
N LEU A 186 26.81 22.12 -17.42
CA LEU A 186 26.58 23.06 -16.32
C LEU A 186 25.09 23.42 -16.18
N ALA A 187 24.41 23.64 -17.31
CA ALA A 187 22.97 23.89 -17.30
C ALA A 187 22.19 22.69 -16.76
N GLU A 188 22.53 21.48 -17.20
CA GLU A 188 21.93 20.22 -16.70
C GLU A 188 22.17 20.02 -15.21
N SER A 189 23.40 20.23 -14.73
CA SER A 189 23.74 20.11 -13.31
C SER A 189 22.91 21.07 -12.44
N ARG A 190 22.63 22.29 -12.93
CA ARG A 190 21.76 23.27 -12.25
C ARG A 190 20.29 22.81 -12.20
N VAL A 191 19.77 22.27 -13.30
CA VAL A 191 18.42 21.67 -13.33
C VAL A 191 18.28 20.53 -12.32
N ASN A 192 19.33 19.71 -12.18
CA ASN A 192 19.36 18.63 -11.20
C ASN A 192 19.31 19.16 -9.75
N VAL A 193 19.98 20.28 -9.44
CA VAL A 193 19.88 20.94 -8.12
C VAL A 193 18.46 21.41 -7.85
N ASP A 194 17.81 22.06 -8.81
CA ASP A 194 16.45 22.55 -8.63
C ASP A 194 15.46 21.39 -8.40
N THR A 195 15.63 20.29 -9.14
CA THR A 195 14.86 19.05 -8.94
C THR A 195 15.07 18.47 -7.54
N GLN A 196 16.33 18.34 -7.11
CA GLN A 196 16.62 17.79 -5.77
C GLN A 196 16.19 18.71 -4.64
N ARG A 197 16.15 20.03 -4.87
CA ARG A 197 15.58 21.00 -3.92
C ARG A 197 14.07 20.81 -3.76
N ILE A 198 13.35 20.48 -4.84
CA ILE A 198 11.92 20.14 -4.76
C ILE A 198 11.74 18.84 -3.98
N ASN A 199 12.52 17.79 -4.28
CA ASN A 199 12.47 16.52 -3.53
C ASN A 199 12.65 16.73 -2.02
N LEU A 200 13.64 17.54 -1.60
CA LEU A 200 13.84 17.89 -0.20
C LEU A 200 12.64 18.63 0.41
N LYS A 201 12.02 19.54 -0.34
CA LYS A 201 10.81 20.23 0.13
C LYS A 201 9.65 19.25 0.31
N GLU A 202 9.45 18.33 -0.63
CA GLU A 202 8.40 17.33 -0.55
C GLU A 202 8.61 16.37 0.63
N SER A 203 9.84 15.89 0.86
CA SER A 203 10.12 15.04 2.02
C SER A 203 9.99 15.80 3.34
N LEU A 204 10.32 17.09 3.39
CA LEU A 204 10.07 17.94 4.55
C LEU A 204 8.58 18.04 4.86
N GLU A 205 7.73 18.34 3.88
CA GLU A 205 6.28 18.38 4.06
C GLU A 205 5.73 17.00 4.51
N GLY A 206 6.29 15.91 3.98
CA GLY A 206 5.98 14.55 4.42
C GLY A 206 6.34 14.27 5.89
N LEU A 207 7.40 14.88 6.43
CA LEU A 207 7.76 14.75 7.84
C LEU A 207 6.91 15.65 8.74
N LYS A 208 6.63 16.89 8.29
CA LYS A 208 5.74 17.83 8.98
C LYS A 208 4.34 17.27 9.20
N TYR A 209 3.83 16.46 8.26
CA TYR A 209 2.55 15.77 8.42
C TYR A 209 2.48 14.94 9.72
N TYR A 210 3.53 14.18 10.04
CA TYR A 210 3.55 13.33 11.23
C TYR A 210 3.79 14.12 12.51
N ILE A 211 4.70 15.09 12.50
CA ILE A 211 5.04 15.85 13.72
C ILE A 211 4.12 17.04 13.98
N GLN A 212 3.35 17.48 12.97
CA GLN A 212 2.46 18.65 12.99
C GLN A 212 3.13 19.94 13.47
N LYS A 213 4.39 20.15 13.09
CA LYS A 213 5.22 21.28 13.47
C LYS A 213 6.09 21.71 12.29
N ASP A 214 6.30 23.02 12.13
CA ASP A 214 7.30 23.56 11.22
C ASP A 214 8.71 23.48 11.81
N PHE A 215 9.67 23.09 10.97
CA PHE A 215 11.10 23.05 11.26
C PHE A 215 11.86 23.10 9.92
N ASP A 216 13.12 23.52 9.99
CA ASP A 216 14.04 23.49 8.85
C ASP A 216 14.85 22.18 8.80
N SER A 217 15.22 21.73 7.60
CA SER A 217 16.07 20.54 7.43
C SER A 217 17.43 20.63 8.14
N SER A 218 17.93 21.84 8.42
CA SER A 218 19.16 22.10 9.18
C SER A 218 19.04 21.73 10.66
N GLU A 219 17.81 21.69 11.19
CA GLU A 219 17.56 21.29 12.57
C GLU A 219 17.71 19.77 12.76
N LEU A 220 17.56 18.96 11.71
CA LEU A 220 17.60 17.50 11.83
C LEU A 220 19.00 16.94 12.09
N ILE A 221 19.09 16.03 13.06
CA ILE A 221 20.31 15.31 13.42
C ILE A 221 20.32 13.90 12.82
N LYS A 222 21.42 13.54 12.14
CA LYS A 222 21.59 12.15 11.66
C LYS A 222 21.64 11.18 12.85
N PRO A 223 20.73 10.18 12.93
CA PRO A 223 20.65 9.32 14.09
C PRO A 223 21.81 8.32 14.08
N SER A 224 22.39 8.10 15.26
CA SER A 224 23.30 6.98 15.48
C SER A 224 22.47 5.76 15.90
N PHE A 225 22.79 4.60 15.34
CA PHE A 225 22.03 3.38 15.57
C PHE A 225 22.73 2.49 16.61
N TYR A 226 22.18 2.43 17.82
CA TYR A 226 22.75 1.69 18.95
C TYR A 226 21.97 0.42 19.34
N THR A 227 20.77 0.22 18.78
CA THR A 227 19.90 -0.88 19.13
C THR A 227 20.46 -2.22 18.66
N LYS A 228 20.51 -3.22 19.54
CA LYS A 228 20.92 -4.57 19.15
C LYS A 228 19.89 -5.18 18.19
N LEU A 229 20.34 -5.57 17.00
CA LEU A 229 19.53 -6.33 16.04
C LEU A 229 19.62 -7.83 16.34
N PRO A 230 18.61 -8.63 15.92
CA PRO A 230 18.73 -10.09 15.95
C PRO A 230 19.97 -10.57 15.21
N GLU A 231 20.67 -11.56 15.75
CA GLU A 231 21.91 -12.11 15.19
C GLU A 231 21.63 -13.08 14.04
N SER A 232 20.42 -13.66 14.00
CA SER A 232 19.98 -14.58 12.95
C SER A 232 18.55 -14.32 12.49
N LEU A 233 18.22 -14.84 11.30
CA LEU A 233 16.85 -14.81 10.77
C LEU A 233 15.88 -15.59 11.66
N ASP A 234 16.33 -16.73 12.21
CA ASP A 234 15.48 -17.58 13.05
C ASP A 234 15.18 -16.91 14.39
N GLU A 235 16.16 -16.20 14.98
CA GLU A 235 15.95 -15.35 16.15
C GLU A 235 14.96 -14.22 15.84
N ALA A 236 15.10 -13.54 14.69
CA ALA A 236 14.20 -12.47 14.27
C ALA A 236 12.75 -12.98 14.11
N VAL A 237 12.56 -14.14 13.46
CA VAL A 237 11.24 -14.75 13.28
C VAL A 237 10.64 -15.18 14.62
N THR A 238 11.44 -15.82 15.49
CA THR A 238 10.98 -16.27 16.82
C THR A 238 10.55 -15.08 17.67
N THR A 239 11.34 -14.01 17.67
CA THR A 239 11.01 -12.76 18.38
C THR A 239 9.74 -12.15 17.81
N ALA A 240 9.59 -12.08 16.50
CA ALA A 240 8.39 -11.49 15.88
C ALA A 240 7.10 -12.25 16.23
N LEU A 241 7.11 -13.58 16.26
CA LEU A 241 5.91 -14.35 16.61
C LEU A 241 5.47 -14.19 18.08
N ARG A 242 6.39 -13.73 18.94
CA ARG A 242 6.14 -13.45 20.35
C ARG A 242 5.75 -11.99 20.58
N GLU A 243 6.50 -11.06 20.01
CA GLU A 243 6.41 -9.64 20.35
C GLU A 243 5.58 -8.83 19.35
N ASN A 244 5.42 -9.26 18.10
CA ASN A 244 4.78 -8.44 17.07
C ASN A 244 3.30 -8.16 17.42
N PRO A 245 2.88 -6.87 17.52
CA PRO A 245 1.52 -6.51 17.89
C PRO A 245 0.44 -7.11 16.99
N THR A 246 0.65 -7.23 15.68
CA THR A 246 -0.32 -7.81 14.74
C THR A 246 -0.66 -9.27 15.05
N VAL A 247 0.33 -10.05 15.51
CA VAL A 247 0.09 -11.43 15.96
C VAL A 247 -0.66 -11.44 17.30
N ASN A 248 -0.30 -10.53 18.20
CA ASN A 248 -0.92 -10.43 19.52
C ASN A 248 -2.36 -9.94 19.46
N VAL A 249 -2.71 -9.02 18.55
CA VAL A 249 -4.10 -8.65 18.22
C VAL A 249 -4.88 -9.87 17.76
N ALA A 250 -4.33 -10.68 16.85
CA ALA A 250 -5.00 -11.88 16.37
C ALA A 250 -5.25 -12.91 17.49
N LYS A 251 -4.29 -13.07 18.41
CA LYS A 251 -4.42 -13.93 19.59
C LYS A 251 -5.45 -13.39 20.58
N ALA A 252 -5.43 -12.10 20.90
CA ALA A 252 -6.40 -11.48 21.80
C ALA A 252 -7.84 -11.54 21.22
N ASN A 253 -8.00 -11.40 19.91
CA ASN A 253 -9.30 -11.58 19.25
C ASN A 253 -9.83 -13.02 19.32
N LEU A 254 -8.97 -14.03 19.44
CA LEU A 254 -9.40 -15.40 19.74
C LEU A 254 -9.94 -15.48 21.18
N ASP A 255 -9.30 -14.82 22.15
CA ASP A 255 -9.78 -14.78 23.52
C ASP A 255 -11.14 -14.08 23.64
N VAL A 256 -11.36 -13.00 22.88
CA VAL A 256 -12.67 -12.36 22.72
C VAL A 256 -13.70 -13.35 22.19
N ALA A 257 -13.41 -14.05 21.09
CA ALA A 257 -14.34 -15.03 20.50
C ALA A 257 -14.65 -16.20 21.45
N ILE A 258 -13.71 -16.61 22.31
CA ILE A 258 -13.93 -17.61 23.36
C ILE A 258 -14.87 -17.06 24.45
N ALA A 259 -14.70 -15.78 24.84
CA ALA A 259 -15.60 -15.15 25.80
C ALA A 259 -17.03 -14.96 25.24
N GLU A 260 -17.16 -14.61 23.96
CA GLU A 260 -18.45 -14.54 23.24
C GLU A 260 -19.17 -15.90 23.23
N GLU A 261 -18.46 -17.00 23.00
CA GLU A 261 -19.02 -18.35 23.03
C GLU A 261 -19.53 -18.71 24.44
N LYS A 262 -18.76 -18.39 25.49
CA LYS A 262 -19.23 -18.57 26.88
C LYS A 262 -20.48 -17.76 27.17
N LYS A 263 -20.55 -16.50 26.72
CA LYS A 263 -21.74 -15.65 26.85
C LYS A 263 -22.94 -16.26 26.13
N ALA A 264 -22.76 -16.84 24.94
CA ALA A 264 -23.84 -17.50 24.20
C ALA A 264 -24.45 -18.71 24.95
N ASN A 265 -23.71 -19.30 25.90
CA ASN A 265 -24.23 -20.39 26.73
C ASN A 265 -25.19 -19.91 27.84
N LYS A 266 -25.35 -18.59 28.09
CA LYS A 266 -26.26 -18.08 29.13
C LYS A 266 -27.70 -18.54 28.94
N GLU A 267 -28.13 -18.70 27.68
CA GLU A 267 -29.52 -19.04 27.31
C GLU A 267 -29.94 -20.45 27.79
N PHE A 268 -28.97 -21.29 28.21
CA PHE A 268 -29.23 -22.64 28.74
C PHE A 268 -29.41 -22.68 30.26
N TYR A 269 -29.32 -21.53 30.94
CA TYR A 269 -29.50 -21.40 32.38
C TYR A 269 -30.77 -20.62 32.72
N PRO A 270 -31.44 -20.90 33.85
CA PRO A 270 -32.54 -20.08 34.32
C PRO A 270 -32.03 -18.71 34.79
N THR A 271 -32.93 -17.73 34.82
CA THR A 271 -32.74 -16.48 35.54
C THR A 271 -33.63 -16.45 36.78
N VAL A 272 -33.16 -15.77 37.83
CA VAL A 272 -33.86 -15.57 39.10
C VAL A 272 -33.73 -14.10 39.47
N ASN A 273 -34.86 -13.41 39.55
CA ASN A 273 -34.94 -12.01 39.96
C ASN A 273 -35.70 -11.91 41.27
N PHE A 274 -35.28 -11.01 42.17
CA PHE A 274 -36.14 -10.49 43.21
C PHE A 274 -36.90 -9.31 42.63
N VAL A 275 -38.23 -9.34 42.72
CA VAL A 275 -39.11 -8.30 42.21
C VAL A 275 -39.98 -7.78 43.34
N GLY A 276 -39.96 -6.46 43.52
CA GLY A 276 -40.87 -5.76 44.41
C GLY A 276 -41.68 -4.73 43.65
N THR A 277 -43.00 -4.79 43.73
CA THR A 277 -43.91 -3.82 43.10
C THR A 277 -44.74 -3.11 44.16
N TYR A 278 -45.01 -1.84 43.90
CA TYR A 278 -45.98 -1.02 44.62
C TYR A 278 -46.88 -0.34 43.60
N ASN A 279 -48.16 -0.69 43.59
CA ASN A 279 -49.14 -0.20 42.65
C ASN A 279 -50.19 0.67 43.35
N LEU A 280 -50.42 1.85 42.79
CA LEU A 280 -51.51 2.74 43.14
C LEU A 280 -52.49 2.72 41.97
N ASP A 281 -53.66 2.13 42.14
CA ASP A 281 -54.69 2.07 41.10
C ASP A 281 -55.89 2.93 41.48
N ASN A 282 -56.13 3.98 40.68
CA ASN A 282 -57.34 4.78 40.74
C ASN A 282 -58.23 4.42 39.55
N SER A 283 -58.95 3.30 39.68
CA SER A 283 -59.87 2.82 38.67
C SER A 283 -61.30 3.25 38.98
N GLN A 284 -61.85 4.15 38.17
CA GLN A 284 -63.27 4.51 38.23
C GLN A 284 -64.07 3.50 37.42
N HIS A 285 -64.62 2.50 38.11
CA HIS A 285 -65.59 1.56 37.55
C HIS A 285 -67.00 2.08 37.83
N ALA A 286 -67.91 1.95 36.86
CA ALA A 286 -69.27 2.47 36.99
C ALA A 286 -70.11 1.80 38.12
N GLU A 287 -69.59 0.75 38.77
CA GLU A 287 -70.30 -0.05 39.78
C GLU A 287 -69.52 -0.23 41.11
N ASP A 288 -68.24 0.18 41.21
CA ASP A 288 -67.47 0.10 42.47
C ASP A 288 -66.34 1.16 42.46
N ASP A 289 -66.35 2.04 43.45
CA ASP A 289 -65.54 3.28 43.54
C ASP A 289 -64.37 3.11 44.54
N GLN A 290 -63.86 1.88 44.69
CA GLN A 290 -62.80 1.58 45.67
C GLN A 290 -61.40 1.74 45.07
N GLU A 291 -60.61 2.62 45.69
CA GLU A 291 -59.18 2.75 45.46
C GLU A 291 -58.43 1.58 46.13
N TYR A 292 -57.59 0.88 45.38
CA TYR A 292 -56.76 -0.20 45.90
C TYR A 292 -55.27 0.13 45.73
N ASN A 293 -54.54 0.07 46.84
CA ASN A 293 -53.08 0.12 46.84
C ASN A 293 -52.57 -1.28 47.12
N GLU A 294 -51.70 -1.80 46.24
CA GLU A 294 -51.15 -3.15 46.34
C GLU A 294 -49.63 -3.10 46.39
N TYR A 295 -49.02 -3.90 47.28
CA TYR A 295 -47.60 -4.17 47.23
C TYR A 295 -47.36 -5.67 47.11
N SER A 296 -46.39 -6.06 46.30
CA SER A 296 -45.99 -7.46 46.11
C SER A 296 -44.48 -7.59 46.16
N LEU A 297 -43.98 -8.62 46.84
CA LEU A 297 -42.57 -8.96 46.91
C LEU A 297 -42.43 -10.44 46.61
N GLY A 298 -41.53 -10.80 45.69
CA GLY A 298 -41.35 -12.20 45.32
C GLY A 298 -40.05 -12.46 44.58
N PHE A 299 -39.72 -13.74 44.44
CA PHE A 299 -38.68 -14.20 43.53
C PHE A 299 -39.33 -14.76 42.27
N GLU A 300 -38.91 -14.28 41.11
CA GLU A 300 -39.35 -14.77 39.81
C GLU A 300 -38.25 -15.62 39.20
N LEU A 301 -38.54 -16.90 38.93
CA LEU A 301 -37.67 -17.78 38.15
C LEU A 301 -38.21 -17.88 36.73
N SER A 302 -37.38 -17.51 35.75
CA SER A 302 -37.68 -17.63 34.33
C SER A 302 -36.70 -18.60 33.67
N TYR A 303 -37.21 -19.59 32.94
CA TYR A 303 -36.38 -20.54 32.21
C TYR A 303 -36.99 -20.91 30.87
N ASN A 304 -36.29 -20.58 29.78
CA ASN A 304 -36.69 -20.99 28.45
C ASN A 304 -36.35 -22.47 28.24
N LEU A 305 -37.36 -23.34 28.22
CA LEU A 305 -37.15 -24.78 27.98
C LEU A 305 -36.84 -25.10 26.50
N TYR A 306 -37.34 -24.28 25.56
CA TYR A 306 -37.14 -24.49 24.14
C TYR A 306 -37.41 -23.24 23.30
N ASN A 307 -36.38 -22.73 22.61
CA ASN A 307 -36.46 -21.55 21.75
C ASN A 307 -36.42 -21.90 20.25
N GLY A 308 -37.02 -23.04 19.85
CA GLY A 308 -37.04 -23.46 18.44
C GLY A 308 -35.65 -23.81 17.87
N GLY A 309 -34.70 -24.24 18.71
CA GLY A 309 -33.32 -24.58 18.31
C GLY A 309 -32.39 -23.38 18.09
N ARG A 310 -32.85 -22.16 18.34
CA ARG A 310 -32.08 -20.92 18.15
C ARG A 310 -30.79 -20.88 18.97
N ASP A 311 -30.87 -21.22 20.25
CA ASP A 311 -29.75 -21.08 21.19
C ASP A 311 -28.63 -22.07 20.84
N THR A 312 -29.00 -23.31 20.48
CA THR A 312 -28.06 -24.32 19.97
C THR A 312 -27.36 -23.85 18.68
N ALA A 313 -28.09 -23.20 17.78
CA ALA A 313 -27.51 -22.66 16.55
C ALA A 313 -26.57 -21.47 16.84
N ALA A 314 -26.89 -20.63 17.83
CA ALA A 314 -26.05 -19.52 18.26
C ALA A 314 -24.70 -20.00 18.83
N VAL A 315 -24.70 -21.01 19.71
CA VAL A 315 -23.45 -21.62 20.22
C VAL A 315 -22.64 -22.25 19.09
N LYS A 316 -23.28 -23.00 18.17
CA LYS A 316 -22.60 -23.57 17.00
C LYS A 316 -21.96 -22.47 16.13
N LYS A 317 -22.63 -21.33 15.95
CA LYS A 317 -22.08 -20.17 15.24
C LYS A 317 -20.86 -19.59 15.95
N ALA A 318 -20.91 -19.43 17.28
CA ALA A 318 -19.79 -18.94 18.08
C ALA A 318 -18.57 -19.89 17.99
N LEU A 319 -18.79 -21.21 18.01
CA LEU A 319 -17.72 -22.20 17.79
C LEU A 319 -17.07 -22.08 16.40
N GLN A 320 -17.84 -21.76 15.36
CA GLN A 320 -17.26 -21.46 14.04
C GLN A 320 -16.48 -20.15 14.04
N ASN A 321 -16.92 -19.12 14.78
CA ASN A 321 -16.16 -17.87 14.94
C ASN A 321 -14.79 -18.12 15.62
N ILE A 322 -14.73 -18.95 16.66
CA ILE A 322 -13.46 -19.38 17.28
C ILE A 322 -12.55 -20.05 16.24
N LYS A 323 -13.10 -20.94 15.40
CA LYS A 323 -12.34 -21.60 14.34
C LYS A 323 -11.82 -20.61 13.29
N GLU A 324 -12.62 -19.61 12.92
CA GLU A 324 -12.20 -18.50 12.07
C GLU A 324 -11.03 -17.74 12.70
N LYS A 325 -11.11 -17.35 13.98
CA LYS A 325 -10.03 -16.62 14.66
C LYS A 325 -8.73 -17.42 14.71
N LYS A 326 -8.79 -18.75 14.90
CA LYS A 326 -7.60 -19.62 14.79
C LYS A 326 -6.95 -19.55 13.41
N TYR A 327 -7.73 -19.55 12.33
CA TYR A 327 -7.18 -19.38 10.97
C TYR A 327 -6.58 -17.99 10.75
N LEU A 328 -7.17 -16.94 11.33
CA LEU A 328 -6.64 -15.58 11.26
C LEU A 328 -5.30 -15.45 12.02
N ILE A 329 -5.12 -16.14 13.15
CA ILE A 329 -3.81 -16.23 13.82
C ILE A 329 -2.78 -16.86 12.88
N THR A 330 -3.05 -18.05 12.33
CA THR A 330 -2.13 -18.72 11.41
C THR A 330 -1.79 -17.84 10.20
N LYS A 331 -2.78 -17.14 9.63
CA LYS A 331 -2.57 -16.19 8.54
C LYS A 331 -1.64 -15.04 8.97
N SER A 332 -1.89 -14.43 10.12
CA SER A 332 -1.07 -13.34 10.69
C SER A 332 0.38 -13.81 10.90
N GLU A 333 0.58 -15.00 11.46
CA GLU A 333 1.92 -15.57 11.64
C GLU A 333 2.67 -15.76 10.31
N TYR A 334 2.01 -16.25 9.26
CA TYR A 334 2.63 -16.37 7.93
C TYR A 334 2.97 -15.00 7.33
N GLN A 335 2.09 -14.00 7.49
CA GLN A 335 2.34 -12.64 7.02
C GLN A 335 3.54 -12.02 7.72
N ILE A 336 3.63 -12.15 9.06
CA ILE A 336 4.76 -11.64 9.84
C ILE A 336 6.05 -12.39 9.53
N LYS A 337 6.02 -13.73 9.42
CA LYS A 337 7.18 -14.53 8.96
C LYS A 337 7.71 -14.04 7.61
N ASN A 338 6.82 -13.77 6.65
CA ASN A 338 7.20 -13.24 5.35
C ASN A 338 7.76 -11.82 5.45
N SER A 339 7.11 -10.94 6.20
CA SER A 339 7.56 -9.55 6.41
C SER A 339 8.97 -9.50 7.03
N VAL A 340 9.22 -10.28 8.08
CA VAL A 340 10.54 -10.39 8.72
C VAL A 340 11.60 -10.91 7.76
N ARG A 341 11.28 -11.93 6.94
CA ARG A 341 12.21 -12.46 5.93
C ARG A 341 12.57 -11.40 4.88
N LEU A 342 11.59 -10.62 4.41
CA LEU A 342 11.83 -9.53 3.47
C LEU A 342 12.66 -8.41 4.09
N ALA A 343 12.34 -8.00 5.33
CA ALA A 343 13.11 -6.99 6.06
C ALA A 343 14.56 -7.44 6.30
N TRP A 344 14.76 -8.69 6.69
CA TRP A 344 16.08 -9.30 6.90
C TRP A 344 16.90 -9.34 5.60
N ASN A 345 16.28 -9.77 4.50
CA ASN A 345 16.93 -9.80 3.19
C ASN A 345 17.32 -8.40 2.72
N SER A 346 16.44 -7.40 2.93
CA SER A 346 16.73 -5.99 2.64
C SER A 346 17.89 -5.47 3.48
N TYR A 347 17.92 -5.77 4.78
CA TYR A 347 19.04 -5.42 5.67
C TYR A 347 20.36 -6.03 5.20
N LYS A 348 20.40 -7.33 4.91
CA LYS A 348 21.60 -8.01 4.41
C LYS A 348 22.07 -7.43 3.08
N LEU A 349 21.16 -7.29 2.12
CA LEU A 349 21.46 -6.73 0.81
C LEU A 349 22.06 -5.32 0.92
N ASN A 350 21.40 -4.42 1.66
CA ASN A 350 21.85 -3.05 1.78
C ASN A 350 23.19 -2.95 2.54
N ARG A 351 23.45 -3.87 3.49
CA ARG A 351 24.74 -3.95 4.18
C ARG A 351 25.88 -4.29 3.24
N GLU A 352 25.72 -5.34 2.42
CA GLU A 352 26.74 -5.76 1.45
C GLU A 352 26.91 -4.71 0.35
N LYS A 353 25.81 -4.14 -0.17
CA LYS A 353 25.84 -3.04 -1.16
C LYS A 353 26.58 -1.82 -0.61
N ASN A 354 26.38 -1.47 0.67
CA ASN A 354 27.08 -0.34 1.29
C ASN A 354 28.59 -0.55 1.34
N ARG A 355 29.02 -1.77 1.68
CA ARG A 355 30.44 -2.15 1.70
C ARG A 355 31.06 -2.01 0.31
N SER A 356 30.41 -2.52 -0.72
CA SER A 356 30.91 -2.43 -2.10
C SER A 356 30.94 -1.00 -2.62
N LEU A 357 29.88 -0.21 -2.39
CA LEU A 357 29.82 1.19 -2.82
C LEU A 357 30.88 2.07 -2.15
N LYS A 358 31.21 1.80 -0.87
CA LYS A 358 32.31 2.50 -0.17
C LYS A 358 33.67 2.27 -0.82
N GLN A 359 33.93 1.05 -1.31
CA GLN A 359 35.17 0.77 -2.04
C GLN A 359 35.12 1.39 -3.45
N TYR A 360 33.96 1.29 -4.11
CA TYR A 360 33.79 1.76 -5.46
C TYR A 360 33.95 3.28 -5.59
N ILE A 361 33.39 4.06 -4.65
CA ILE A 361 33.51 5.53 -4.68
C ILE A 361 34.94 6.01 -4.53
N VAL A 362 35.78 5.31 -3.74
CA VAL A 362 37.19 5.67 -3.56
C VAL A 362 37.93 5.52 -4.89
N VAL A 363 37.77 4.37 -5.54
CA VAL A 363 38.39 4.11 -6.86
C VAL A 363 37.91 5.12 -7.90
N LYS A 364 36.59 5.39 -7.96
CA LYS A 364 36.03 6.35 -8.92
C LYS A 364 36.52 7.77 -8.69
N LYS A 365 36.69 8.17 -7.43
CA LYS A 365 37.30 9.45 -7.11
C LYS A 365 38.76 9.53 -7.58
N ASP A 366 39.56 8.51 -7.32
CA ASP A 366 40.98 8.49 -7.70
C ASP A 366 41.17 8.53 -9.22
N ILE A 367 40.30 7.83 -9.98
CA ILE A 367 40.29 7.87 -11.44
C ILE A 367 39.91 9.27 -11.92
N PHE A 368 38.82 9.85 -11.42
CA PHE A 368 38.40 11.20 -11.77
C PHE A 368 39.50 12.24 -11.50
N ASP A 369 40.10 12.21 -10.30
CA ASP A 369 41.17 13.14 -9.91
C ASP A 369 42.42 12.97 -10.79
N SER A 370 42.70 11.75 -11.28
CA SER A 370 43.80 11.48 -12.21
C SER A 370 43.48 11.98 -13.62
N MET A 371 42.29 11.70 -14.14
CA MET A 371 41.83 12.17 -15.45
C MET A 371 41.75 13.70 -15.50
N LEU A 372 41.37 14.35 -14.41
CA LEU A 372 41.36 15.80 -14.30
C LEU A 372 42.77 16.39 -14.46
N LYS A 373 43.79 15.76 -13.86
CA LYS A 373 45.20 16.16 -14.04
C LYS A 373 45.69 15.92 -15.46
N GLU A 374 45.35 14.79 -16.07
CA GLU A 374 45.71 14.50 -17.46
C GLU A 374 45.04 15.48 -18.43
N PHE A 375 43.79 15.87 -18.17
CA PHE A 375 43.07 16.89 -18.92
C PHE A 375 43.75 18.27 -18.81
N ASP A 376 44.16 18.66 -17.60
CA ASP A 376 44.91 19.90 -17.36
C ASP A 376 46.26 19.93 -18.13
N LEU A 377 46.85 18.76 -18.38
CA LEU A 377 48.07 18.59 -19.19
C LEU A 377 47.79 18.44 -20.70
N GLY A 378 46.52 18.42 -21.12
CA GLY A 378 46.12 18.20 -22.52
C GLY A 378 46.26 16.76 -23.01
N LEU A 379 46.45 15.79 -22.09
CA LEU A 379 46.62 14.37 -22.39
C LEU A 379 45.30 13.58 -22.43
N LYS A 380 44.21 14.18 -21.92
CA LYS A 380 42.88 13.56 -21.85
C LYS A 380 41.84 14.38 -22.59
N ASP A 381 40.89 13.68 -23.21
CA ASP A 381 39.75 14.30 -23.88
C ASP A 381 38.69 14.81 -22.89
N LEU A 382 38.04 15.94 -23.21
CA LEU A 382 36.98 16.54 -22.40
C LEU A 382 35.81 15.58 -22.18
N ASN A 383 35.39 14.87 -23.22
CA ASN A 383 34.23 13.97 -23.14
C ASN A 383 34.50 12.85 -22.13
N THR A 384 35.69 12.25 -22.18
CA THR A 384 36.06 11.21 -21.20
C THR A 384 36.15 11.74 -19.77
N LEU A 385 36.62 12.98 -19.58
CA LEU A 385 36.61 13.61 -18.25
C LEU A 385 35.19 13.85 -17.74
N LEU A 386 34.29 14.34 -18.62
CA LEU A 386 32.88 14.57 -18.27
C LEU A 386 32.15 13.27 -17.94
N GLU A 387 32.38 12.21 -18.72
CA GLU A 387 31.85 10.86 -18.45
C GLU A 387 32.29 10.36 -17.07
N GLU A 388 33.59 10.41 -16.75
CA GLU A 388 34.10 9.93 -15.46
C GLU A 388 33.61 10.80 -14.29
N TYR A 389 33.47 12.11 -14.48
CA TYR A 389 32.86 13.01 -13.50
C TYR A 389 31.40 12.60 -13.17
N ILE A 390 30.59 12.35 -14.20
CA ILE A 390 29.20 11.94 -14.05
C ILE A 390 29.15 10.62 -13.28
N GLU A 391 29.97 9.64 -13.66
CA GLU A 391 30.06 8.35 -12.97
C GLU A 391 30.47 8.50 -11.50
N TYR A 392 31.46 9.34 -11.17
CA TYR A 392 31.85 9.62 -9.79
C TYR A 392 30.68 10.20 -8.96
N ILE A 393 29.97 11.20 -9.49
CA ILE A 393 28.82 11.81 -8.81
C ILE A 393 27.67 10.83 -8.64
N ASP A 394 27.40 9.99 -9.63
CA ASP A 394 26.33 9.00 -9.55
C ASP A 394 26.64 7.91 -8.53
N VAL A 395 27.88 7.40 -8.48
CA VAL A 395 28.31 6.45 -7.44
C VAL A 395 28.25 7.07 -6.05
N LYS A 396 28.53 8.38 -5.92
CA LYS A 396 28.39 9.11 -4.66
C LYS A 396 26.93 9.18 -4.21
N LYS A 397 26.01 9.53 -5.11
CA LYS A 397 24.56 9.54 -4.85
C LYS A 397 24.03 8.14 -4.50
N ASP A 398 24.53 7.10 -5.17
CA ASP A 398 24.21 5.71 -4.86
C ASP A 398 24.65 5.30 -3.45
N LEU A 399 25.86 5.69 -3.04
CA LEU A 399 26.36 5.44 -1.69
C LEU A 399 25.52 6.17 -0.63
N ILE A 400 25.16 7.43 -0.88
CA ILE A 400 24.29 8.21 0.02
C ILE A 400 22.94 7.50 0.16
N SER A 401 22.29 7.20 -0.97
CA SER A 401 20.98 6.54 -1.01
C SER A 401 21.01 5.20 -0.27
N ASN A 402 21.99 4.35 -0.59
CA ASN A 402 22.11 3.05 0.05
C ASN A 402 22.49 3.14 1.54
N SER A 403 23.23 4.16 1.98
CA SER A 403 23.52 4.36 3.40
C SER A 403 22.23 4.64 4.19
N TYR A 404 21.31 5.41 3.61
CA TYR A 404 19.99 5.65 4.18
C TYR A 404 19.04 4.46 4.01
N ASP A 405 19.13 3.69 2.91
CA ASP A 405 18.39 2.43 2.76
C ASP A 405 18.82 1.40 3.81
N LEU A 406 20.12 1.31 4.10
CA LEU A 406 20.64 0.45 5.17
C LEU A 406 20.14 0.90 6.52
N LEU A 407 20.18 2.21 6.81
CA LEU A 407 19.66 2.75 8.06
C LEU A 407 18.16 2.44 8.22
N TYR A 408 17.37 2.67 7.18
CA TYR A 408 15.95 2.33 7.20
C TYR A 408 15.72 0.83 7.34
N ALA A 409 16.48 -0.02 6.62
CA ALA A 409 16.34 -1.47 6.71
C ALA A 409 16.57 -2.00 8.13
N LYS A 410 17.45 -1.37 8.92
CA LYS A 410 17.64 -1.70 10.35
C LYS A 410 16.38 -1.39 11.17
N TYR A 411 15.81 -0.19 11.04
CA TYR A 411 14.57 0.18 11.74
C TYR A 411 13.35 -0.61 11.26
N ASN A 412 13.27 -0.88 9.96
CA ASN A 412 12.22 -1.71 9.37
C ASN A 412 12.27 -3.16 9.88
N LEU A 413 13.47 -3.70 10.14
CA LEU A 413 13.62 -4.99 10.80
C LEU A 413 13.10 -4.94 12.24
N LEU A 414 13.40 -3.87 13.00
CA LEU A 414 12.85 -3.66 14.35
C LEU A 414 11.31 -3.55 14.32
N ALA A 415 10.73 -2.85 13.34
CA ALA A 415 9.28 -2.73 13.18
C ALA A 415 8.64 -4.08 12.85
N SER A 416 9.28 -4.86 11.99
CA SER A 416 8.81 -6.19 11.58
C SER A 416 8.78 -7.18 12.74
N ILE A 417 9.67 -7.02 13.73
CA ILE A 417 9.68 -7.84 14.95
C ILE A 417 8.88 -7.20 16.10
N GLY A 418 8.27 -6.03 15.91
CA GLY A 418 7.44 -5.34 16.90
C GLY A 418 8.19 -4.56 17.98
N LYS A 419 9.47 -4.22 17.76
CA LYS A 419 10.33 -3.55 18.75
C LYS A 419 10.73 -2.11 18.37
N LEU A 420 10.18 -1.57 17.28
CA LEU A 420 10.57 -0.24 16.83
C LEU A 420 10.20 0.87 17.83
N PRO A 421 8.95 0.98 18.33
CA PRO A 421 8.60 2.00 19.33
C PRO A 421 9.51 2.00 20.55
N ASP A 422 9.78 0.81 21.13
CA ASP A 422 10.67 0.64 22.28
C ASP A 422 12.13 1.03 22.00
N SER A 423 12.55 1.02 20.73
CA SER A 423 13.89 1.47 20.36
C SER A 423 13.98 2.98 20.16
N LEU A 424 12.84 3.65 19.99
CA LEU A 424 12.74 5.10 19.83
C LEU A 424 12.44 5.80 21.17
N MET A 425 12.00 5.07 22.19
CA MET A 425 11.67 5.58 23.53
C MET A 425 12.44 4.79 24.59
N ASP A 426 13.00 5.43 25.64
CA ASP A 426 13.65 4.72 26.76
C ASP A 426 12.62 4.08 27.73
N LYS A 427 11.68 3.28 27.19
CA LYS A 427 10.41 2.76 27.72
C LYS A 427 9.20 3.55 27.20
N LEU A 428 8.27 2.84 26.53
CA LEU A 428 6.89 3.30 26.33
C LEU A 428 6.30 3.73 27.69
N PRO A 429 5.38 4.71 27.73
CA PRO A 429 4.45 4.78 28.85
C PRO A 429 3.71 3.45 28.91
N THR A 430 4.13 2.57 29.83
CA THR A 430 3.40 1.37 30.14
C THR A 430 2.06 1.81 30.68
N LEU A 431 0.99 1.61 29.90
CA LEU A 431 -0.35 1.56 30.44
C LEU A 431 -0.30 0.61 31.64
N LYS A 432 -0.72 1.11 32.80
CA LYS A 432 -0.72 0.37 34.06
C LYS A 432 -1.41 -0.97 33.83
N THR A 433 -0.63 -2.03 33.66
CA THR A 433 -1.11 -3.38 33.90
C THR A 433 -1.47 -3.45 35.38
N GLY A 434 -2.73 -3.76 35.66
CA GLY A 434 -3.22 -3.88 37.03
C GLY A 434 -2.35 -4.83 37.87
N GLU A 435 -1.93 -4.29 39.01
CA GLU A 435 -1.47 -4.90 40.26
C GLU A 435 -0.18 -5.76 40.29
N GLU A 436 0.71 -5.32 41.19
CA GLU A 436 2.10 -5.69 41.49
C GLU A 436 2.34 -7.12 42.00
N TYR A 437 3.58 -7.60 41.81
CA TYR A 437 4.38 -8.21 42.89
C TYR A 437 5.87 -7.79 42.79
N ASP A 438 6.47 -7.52 43.95
CA ASP A 438 7.86 -7.11 44.31
C ASP A 438 8.99 -7.70 43.42
N SER A 439 9.99 -6.93 42.97
CA SER A 439 11.15 -6.32 43.68
C SER A 439 12.15 -7.35 44.26
N GLU A 440 13.45 -7.05 44.12
CA GLU A 440 14.60 -7.93 44.40
C GLU A 440 14.98 -8.96 43.33
N THR A 441 15.48 -8.48 42.19
CA THR A 441 16.74 -9.06 41.69
C THR A 441 17.48 -8.06 40.82
N LEU A 442 18.63 -7.64 41.36
CA LEU A 442 19.83 -7.23 40.63
C LEU A 442 19.93 -5.75 40.26
N ASP A 443 19.95 -4.98 41.33
CA ASP A 443 20.79 -3.80 41.59
C ASP A 443 22.31 -4.10 41.46
N ILE A 444 22.73 -4.93 40.49
CA ILE A 444 24.14 -5.23 40.23
C ILE A 444 24.52 -4.56 38.91
N LEU A 445 25.28 -3.46 39.06
CA LEU A 445 26.05 -2.70 38.05
C LEU A 445 25.41 -1.42 37.48
N LYS A 446 25.00 -0.52 38.39
CA LYS A 446 25.30 0.91 38.23
C LYS A 446 26.80 1.15 38.51
N ASN A 447 27.61 1.40 37.50
CA ASN A 447 28.26 2.71 37.30
C ASN A 447 29.20 2.73 36.07
N PRO A 448 29.40 3.92 35.47
CA PRO A 448 29.92 4.13 34.13
C PRO A 448 31.41 4.52 34.13
N SER A 449 32.15 4.06 33.12
CA SER A 449 33.36 4.71 32.61
C SER A 449 33.90 3.91 31.44
N TYR A 450 33.93 4.52 30.24
CA TYR A 450 35.00 4.43 29.22
C TYR A 450 34.48 5.05 27.92
N ASN A 451 34.80 6.32 27.66
CA ASN A 451 35.95 6.83 26.91
C ASN A 451 35.83 6.63 25.39
N TYR A 452 35.46 7.74 24.72
CA TYR A 452 35.62 7.98 23.29
C TYR A 452 37.12 8.09 22.98
N ASP A 453 37.52 7.70 21.77
CA ASP A 453 38.90 7.67 21.25
C ASP A 453 39.68 6.36 21.48
N ASP A 454 39.34 5.30 20.73
CA ASP A 454 40.35 4.47 20.07
C ASP A 454 39.72 3.62 18.96
N ASP A 455 39.97 3.98 17.70
CA ASP A 455 39.88 3.03 16.58
C ASP A 455 41.02 3.28 15.58
N SER A 456 42.20 3.50 16.16
CA SER A 456 43.45 3.67 15.44
C SER A 456 44.36 2.46 15.56
N GLN A 457 43.83 1.23 15.59
CA GLN A 457 44.62 0.02 15.31
C GLN A 457 43.81 -1.06 14.57
N LEU A 458 43.65 -0.88 13.26
CA LEU A 458 43.55 -2.03 12.36
C LEU A 458 44.98 -2.47 12.00
N ASP A 459 45.41 -3.53 12.65
CA ASP A 459 46.64 -4.29 12.42
C ASP A 459 46.88 -4.55 10.92
N SER A 460 47.87 -3.86 10.35
CA SER A 460 48.23 -3.89 8.94
C SER A 460 49.02 -5.15 8.52
N ASN A 461 49.13 -6.17 9.39
CA ASN A 461 49.91 -7.38 9.11
C ASN A 461 49.14 -8.72 9.09
N LYS A 462 47.81 -8.71 8.94
CA LYS A 462 47.02 -9.96 8.93
C LYS A 462 46.32 -10.36 7.63
N TYR A 463 46.74 -9.82 6.49
CA TYR A 463 46.31 -10.34 5.17
C TYR A 463 47.52 -10.56 4.26
N LYS A 464 48.03 -11.80 4.27
CA LYS A 464 48.92 -12.28 3.21
C LYS A 464 48.15 -12.28 1.89
N ILE A 465 48.68 -11.54 0.92
CA ILE A 465 48.32 -11.63 -0.49
C ILE A 465 48.50 -13.08 -0.93
N ILE A 466 47.39 -13.80 -1.17
CA ILE A 466 47.43 -15.11 -1.81
C ILE A 466 47.59 -14.86 -3.30
N LYS A 467 48.82 -15.03 -3.80
CA LYS A 467 49.07 -15.19 -5.25
C LYS A 467 48.33 -16.44 -5.73
N PRO A 468 47.63 -16.42 -6.88
CA PRO A 468 47.03 -17.63 -7.43
C PRO A 468 48.15 -18.61 -7.82
N GLN A 469 48.21 -19.73 -7.10
CA GLN A 469 48.99 -20.91 -7.48
C GLN A 469 48.08 -21.79 -8.34
N VAL A 470 48.45 -21.93 -9.62
CA VAL A 470 47.84 -22.88 -10.55
C VAL A 470 48.20 -24.29 -10.09
N LYS A 471 47.20 -25.11 -9.77
CA LYS A 471 47.33 -26.57 -9.70
C LYS A 471 46.46 -27.19 -10.79
N ASN A 472 47.13 -27.92 -11.68
CA ASN A 472 46.55 -28.74 -12.73
C ASN A 472 45.58 -29.76 -12.12
N VAL A 473 44.36 -29.80 -12.64
CA VAL A 473 43.44 -30.93 -12.51
C VAL A 473 43.13 -31.39 -13.93
N ASP A 474 43.62 -32.58 -14.26
CA ASP A 474 43.28 -33.30 -15.48
C ASP A 474 41.79 -33.63 -15.48
N MET A 475 41.06 -33.10 -16.45
CA MET A 475 39.74 -33.61 -16.84
C MET A 475 39.78 -33.96 -18.33
N LYS A 476 39.45 -35.21 -18.62
CA LYS A 476 39.46 -35.84 -19.93
C LYS A 476 38.57 -35.10 -20.92
N GLU A 477 39.08 -35.00 -22.15
CA GLU A 477 38.48 -34.39 -23.32
C GLU A 477 37.13 -35.02 -23.70
N GLU A 478 36.10 -34.17 -23.81
CA GLU A 478 34.97 -34.41 -24.69
C GLU A 478 35.02 -33.35 -25.79
N LYS A 479 35.14 -33.81 -27.03
CA LYS A 479 35.42 -32.98 -28.22
C LYS A 479 34.27 -32.01 -28.49
N VAL A 480 34.55 -30.71 -28.36
CA VAL A 480 33.75 -29.65 -28.99
C VAL A 480 34.30 -29.42 -30.40
N PRO A 481 33.46 -29.40 -31.46
CA PRO A 481 33.92 -29.12 -32.82
C PRO A 481 34.49 -27.70 -32.91
N GLN A 482 35.64 -27.58 -33.56
CA GLN A 482 36.19 -26.30 -34.00
C GLN A 482 35.24 -25.66 -35.02
N ILE A 483 34.85 -24.41 -34.77
CA ILE A 483 34.39 -23.51 -35.84
C ILE A 483 35.56 -22.58 -36.13
N GLU A 484 35.96 -22.61 -37.40
CA GLU A 484 37.06 -21.85 -37.98
C GLU A 484 36.90 -20.34 -37.77
N LYS A 485 38.04 -19.65 -37.62
CA LYS A 485 38.13 -18.19 -37.67
C LYS A 485 37.62 -17.71 -39.03
N SER A 486 36.45 -17.07 -39.07
CA SER A 486 36.08 -16.18 -40.17
C SER A 486 36.41 -14.73 -39.79
N SER A 487 37.39 -14.17 -40.50
CA SER A 487 37.51 -12.77 -40.94
C SER A 487 36.62 -11.71 -40.27
N PHE A 488 37.29 -10.69 -39.72
CA PHE A 488 36.82 -9.32 -39.49
C PHE A 488 35.42 -9.02 -40.04
N SER A 489 34.43 -8.96 -39.16
CA SER A 489 33.06 -8.53 -39.49
C SER A 489 32.65 -7.44 -38.50
N GLN A 490 32.12 -6.36 -39.05
CA GLN A 490 31.74 -5.11 -38.38
C GLN A 490 31.05 -5.35 -37.03
N GLU A 491 31.41 -4.58 -35.99
CA GLU A 491 30.64 -4.54 -34.73
C GLU A 491 29.19 -4.17 -35.04
N LEU A 492 28.30 -5.15 -34.92
CA LEU A 492 26.87 -4.98 -35.16
C LEU A 492 26.29 -4.10 -34.06
N THR A 493 25.82 -2.91 -34.44
CA THR A 493 25.12 -1.99 -33.53
C THR A 493 23.65 -2.40 -33.36
N GLN A 494 22.99 -1.86 -32.33
CA GLN A 494 21.55 -2.01 -32.13
C GLN A 494 20.74 -1.56 -33.37
N SER A 495 21.24 -0.55 -34.09
CA SER A 495 20.64 -0.06 -35.33
C SER A 495 20.69 -1.12 -36.44
N ASP A 496 21.80 -1.86 -36.55
CA ASP A 496 21.97 -2.91 -37.55
C ASP A 496 21.07 -4.12 -37.27
N PHE A 497 20.92 -4.48 -35.99
CA PHE A 497 20.00 -5.55 -35.61
C PHE A 497 18.53 -5.19 -35.89
N LYS A 498 18.13 -3.96 -35.56
CA LYS A 498 16.80 -3.44 -35.86
C LYS A 498 16.47 -3.54 -37.35
N ASP A 499 17.40 -3.17 -38.22
CA ASP A 499 17.18 -3.25 -39.68
C ASP A 499 17.05 -4.69 -40.16
N ARG A 500 17.86 -5.61 -39.64
CA ARG A 500 17.73 -7.05 -39.91
C ARG A 500 16.38 -7.59 -39.43
N PHE A 501 15.93 -7.16 -38.25
CA PHE A 501 14.63 -7.56 -37.70
C PHE A 501 13.46 -7.07 -38.55
N LEU A 502 13.50 -5.83 -39.03
CA LEU A 502 12.43 -5.26 -39.86
C LEU A 502 12.38 -5.85 -41.27
N LYS A 503 13.52 -6.35 -41.78
CA LYS A 503 13.63 -7.00 -43.10
C LYS A 503 13.47 -8.53 -43.06
N ALA A 504 13.45 -9.14 -41.88
CA ALA A 504 13.34 -10.59 -41.73
C ALA A 504 12.02 -11.13 -42.28
N SER A 505 12.06 -12.37 -42.81
CA SER A 505 10.88 -13.05 -43.37
C SER A 505 9.78 -13.25 -42.32
N LYS A 506 8.51 -13.12 -42.74
CA LYS A 506 7.32 -13.04 -41.88
C LYS A 506 7.02 -14.35 -41.10
N ASP A 507 7.61 -15.45 -41.51
CA ASP A 507 7.51 -16.80 -40.93
C ASP A 507 8.50 -17.07 -39.80
N LYS A 508 9.52 -16.22 -39.61
CA LYS A 508 10.51 -16.33 -38.53
C LYS A 508 9.94 -15.99 -37.16
N TYR A 509 10.68 -16.36 -36.12
CA TYR A 509 10.35 -16.16 -34.71
C TYR A 509 11.33 -15.20 -34.03
N THR A 510 10.89 -14.60 -32.93
CA THR A 510 11.68 -13.70 -32.09
C THR A 510 11.24 -13.84 -30.64
N ILE A 511 12.08 -13.40 -29.69
CA ILE A 511 11.77 -13.43 -28.27
C ILE A 511 11.45 -12.02 -27.79
N ASN A 512 10.24 -11.82 -27.29
CA ASN A 512 9.87 -10.63 -26.55
C ASN A 512 10.40 -10.77 -25.13
N LEU A 513 11.51 -10.09 -24.89
CA LEU A 513 12.41 -10.35 -23.77
C LEU A 513 11.95 -9.63 -22.49
N ALA A 514 11.55 -8.36 -22.60
CA ALA A 514 11.11 -7.54 -21.48
C ALA A 514 10.30 -6.30 -21.94
N LEU A 515 9.66 -5.65 -20.97
CA LEU A 515 9.10 -4.30 -21.10
C LEU A 515 9.96 -3.33 -20.31
N ALA A 516 10.17 -2.14 -20.85
CA ALA A 516 10.88 -1.04 -20.21
C ALA A 516 9.99 0.20 -20.12
N TYR A 517 10.27 1.03 -19.11
CA TYR A 517 9.50 2.24 -18.80
C TYR A 517 10.10 3.52 -19.39
N SER A 518 11.33 3.46 -19.91
CA SER A 518 12.00 4.56 -20.63
C SER A 518 13.04 4.02 -21.61
N GLN A 519 13.47 4.83 -22.59
CA GLN A 519 14.48 4.42 -23.57
C GLN A 519 15.83 4.20 -22.87
N THR A 520 16.16 5.04 -21.89
CA THR A 520 17.36 4.89 -21.04
C THR A 520 17.35 3.56 -20.28
N ASN A 521 16.20 3.16 -19.70
CA ASN A 521 16.08 1.86 -19.02
C ASN A 521 16.19 0.68 -20.00
N ALA A 522 15.70 0.85 -21.23
CA ALA A 522 15.81 -0.18 -22.26
C ALA A 522 17.25 -0.32 -22.77
N GLN A 523 17.96 0.79 -22.96
CA GLN A 523 19.37 0.80 -23.37
C GLN A 523 20.27 0.21 -22.27
N GLY A 524 20.13 0.68 -21.03
CA GLY A 524 20.86 0.11 -19.89
C GLY A 524 20.53 -1.37 -19.63
N PHE A 525 19.37 -1.85 -20.08
CA PHE A 525 19.06 -3.29 -20.07
C PHE A 525 19.85 -4.05 -21.14
N LEU A 526 19.98 -3.52 -22.35
CA LEU A 526 20.80 -4.14 -23.40
C LEU A 526 22.28 -4.12 -23.05
N ASP A 527 22.80 -3.01 -22.52
CA ASP A 527 24.20 -2.86 -22.14
C ASP A 527 24.58 -3.82 -21.01
N ARG A 528 23.72 -3.91 -19.98
CA ARG A 528 23.93 -4.79 -18.81
C ARG A 528 24.08 -6.28 -19.19
N TYR A 529 23.41 -6.71 -20.26
CA TYR A 529 23.39 -8.10 -20.68
C TYR A 529 24.15 -8.34 -22.00
N ASP A 530 24.89 -7.34 -22.48
CA ASP A 530 25.63 -7.40 -23.74
C ASP A 530 24.77 -7.84 -24.94
N LEU A 531 23.57 -7.26 -25.05
CA LEU A 531 22.57 -7.65 -26.05
C LEU A 531 22.49 -6.70 -27.25
N ASN A 532 23.35 -5.68 -27.33
CA ASN A 532 23.27 -4.64 -28.36
C ASN A 532 23.41 -5.16 -29.79
N SER A 533 24.08 -6.31 -29.99
CA SER A 533 24.26 -6.94 -31.29
C SER A 533 23.11 -7.86 -31.72
N ASN A 534 22.23 -8.26 -30.79
CA ASN A 534 21.19 -9.28 -31.01
C ASN A 534 19.80 -8.92 -30.44
N ALA A 535 19.62 -7.70 -29.95
CA ALA A 535 18.35 -7.20 -29.48
C ALA A 535 18.21 -5.70 -29.76
N PHE A 536 16.97 -5.26 -29.90
CA PHE A 536 16.65 -3.84 -30.00
C PHE A 536 15.36 -3.55 -29.24
N TYR A 537 15.09 -2.27 -29.01
CA TYR A 537 13.84 -1.85 -28.41
C TYR A 537 13.11 -0.81 -29.27
N PHE A 538 11.80 -0.73 -29.08
CA PHE A 538 10.97 0.30 -29.71
C PHE A 538 9.79 0.69 -28.84
N SER A 539 9.35 1.95 -28.97
CA SER A 539 8.19 2.46 -28.26
C SER A 539 6.88 2.01 -28.90
N PHE A 540 5.84 1.79 -28.10
CA PHE A 540 4.51 1.41 -28.57
C PHE A 540 3.43 1.86 -27.57
N GLY A 541 2.17 1.86 -28.00
CA GLY A 541 1.03 2.32 -27.20
C GLY A 541 0.68 3.79 -27.41
N LYS A 542 -0.39 4.26 -26.76
CA LYS A 542 -0.81 5.68 -26.84
C LYS A 542 0.33 6.57 -26.35
N GLU A 543 0.68 7.59 -27.14
CA GLU A 543 1.79 8.52 -26.88
C GLU A 543 3.19 7.85 -26.78
N ASN A 544 3.39 6.66 -27.36
CA ASN A 544 4.68 5.94 -27.33
C ASN A 544 5.21 5.65 -25.91
N LYS A 545 4.31 5.54 -24.93
CA LYS A 545 4.65 5.46 -23.50
C LYS A 545 5.33 4.15 -23.06
N TYR A 546 5.16 3.05 -23.79
CA TYR A 546 5.74 1.75 -23.42
C TYR A 546 6.88 1.38 -24.33
N ILE A 547 7.89 0.69 -23.82
CA ILE A 547 9.02 0.21 -24.63
C ILE A 547 9.11 -1.29 -24.54
N LYS A 548 9.26 -1.94 -25.70
CA LYS A 548 9.39 -3.38 -25.84
C LYS A 548 10.79 -3.73 -26.29
N ILE A 549 11.39 -4.74 -25.66
CA ILE A 549 12.72 -5.27 -26.01
C ILE A 549 12.54 -6.59 -26.75
N MET A 550 13.04 -6.65 -27.98
CA MET A 550 12.97 -7.82 -28.86
C MET A 550 14.37 -8.39 -29.08
N MET A 551 14.51 -9.71 -28.94
CA MET A 551 15.79 -10.41 -29.05
C MET A 551 15.71 -11.54 -30.08
N GLY A 552 16.74 -11.62 -30.93
CA GLY A 552 16.95 -12.70 -31.89
C GLY A 552 15.95 -12.76 -33.05
N ILE A 553 16.41 -13.42 -34.12
CA ILE A 553 15.64 -13.76 -35.32
C ILE A 553 15.91 -15.24 -35.59
N TYR A 554 14.90 -16.08 -35.41
CA TYR A 554 15.04 -17.54 -35.43
C TYR A 554 14.20 -18.13 -36.57
N ASP A 555 14.71 -19.15 -37.24
CA ASP A 555 14.05 -19.78 -38.38
C ASP A 555 12.89 -20.69 -37.95
N SER A 556 12.90 -21.17 -36.70
CA SER A 556 11.84 -22.00 -36.14
C SER A 556 11.54 -21.69 -34.67
N GLU A 557 10.33 -22.07 -34.22
CA GLU A 557 9.93 -21.95 -32.81
C GLU A 557 10.83 -22.81 -31.90
N LYS A 558 11.33 -23.96 -32.42
CA LYS A 558 12.26 -24.83 -31.70
C LYS A 558 13.60 -24.14 -31.43
N GLU A 559 14.15 -23.46 -32.43
CA GLU A 559 15.40 -22.70 -32.30
C GLU A 559 15.24 -21.52 -31.34
N ALA A 560 14.09 -20.82 -31.39
CA ALA A 560 13.76 -19.78 -30.43
C ALA A 560 13.62 -20.34 -28.99
N GLN A 561 13.11 -21.56 -28.84
CA GLN A 561 12.98 -22.21 -27.53
C GLN A 561 14.34 -22.62 -26.96
N GLU A 562 15.26 -23.11 -27.79
CA GLU A 562 16.64 -23.39 -27.39
C GLU A 562 17.35 -22.11 -26.93
N ALA A 563 17.21 -21.01 -27.67
CA ALA A 563 17.75 -19.72 -27.28
C ALA A 563 17.14 -19.18 -25.96
N LEU A 564 15.83 -19.34 -25.76
CA LEU A 564 15.15 -18.96 -24.52
C LEU A 564 15.63 -19.81 -23.33
N ASN A 565 15.84 -21.12 -23.54
CA ASN A 565 16.35 -22.03 -22.52
C ASN A 565 17.78 -21.72 -22.11
N ASN A 566 18.58 -21.15 -23.01
CA ASN A 566 19.96 -20.74 -22.75
C ASN A 566 20.09 -19.34 -22.12
N LEU A 567 18.98 -18.62 -21.91
CA LEU A 567 19.01 -17.34 -21.18
C LEU A 567 19.45 -17.51 -19.72
N ASN A 568 20.20 -16.52 -19.22
CA ASN A 568 20.56 -16.46 -17.81
C ASN A 568 19.31 -16.31 -16.91
N ALA A 569 19.43 -16.63 -15.62
CA ALA A 569 18.30 -16.64 -14.69
C ALA A 569 17.61 -15.26 -14.57
N SER A 570 18.38 -14.18 -14.67
CA SER A 570 17.89 -12.80 -14.58
C SER A 570 17.09 -12.35 -15.80
N LEU A 571 17.39 -12.89 -16.99
CA LEU A 571 16.61 -12.65 -18.20
C LEU A 571 15.34 -13.50 -18.19
N LYS A 572 15.41 -14.73 -17.67
CA LYS A 572 14.25 -15.62 -17.50
C LYS A 572 13.20 -15.09 -16.52
N SER A 573 13.60 -14.35 -15.48
CA SER A 573 12.64 -13.73 -14.55
C SER A 573 11.73 -12.69 -15.20
N ASN A 574 12.08 -12.18 -16.39
CA ASN A 574 11.22 -11.28 -17.17
C ASN A 574 10.10 -12.02 -17.93
N MET A 575 10.02 -13.34 -17.79
CA MET A 575 9.03 -14.21 -18.43
C MET A 575 9.00 -14.01 -19.96
N PRO A 576 10.15 -14.19 -20.65
CA PRO A 576 10.25 -13.97 -22.09
C PRO A 576 9.29 -14.87 -22.86
N LYS A 577 8.78 -14.38 -24.00
CA LYS A 577 7.84 -15.13 -24.85
C LYS A 577 8.32 -15.19 -26.29
N ILE A 578 8.23 -16.37 -26.88
CA ILE A 578 8.47 -16.60 -28.30
C ILE A 578 7.23 -16.13 -29.07
N GLU A 579 7.44 -15.30 -30.08
CA GLU A 579 6.38 -14.74 -30.92
C GLU A 579 6.83 -14.72 -32.38
N LYS A 580 5.88 -14.77 -33.34
CA LYS A 580 6.21 -14.58 -34.75
C LYS A 580 6.71 -13.15 -34.99
N ILE A 581 7.78 -13.02 -35.78
CA ILE A 581 8.40 -11.73 -36.08
C ILE A 581 7.42 -10.79 -36.79
N SER A 582 6.56 -11.33 -37.64
CA SER A 582 5.52 -10.58 -38.38
C SER A 582 4.53 -9.85 -37.47
N ILE A 583 4.21 -10.42 -36.29
CA ILE A 583 3.33 -9.77 -35.31
C ILE A 583 4.01 -8.50 -34.76
N LYS A 584 5.33 -8.55 -34.57
CA LYS A 584 6.10 -7.45 -33.99
C LYS A 584 6.54 -6.42 -35.02
N GLN A 585 6.82 -6.83 -36.25
CA GLN A 585 6.94 -5.91 -37.39
C GLN A 585 5.66 -5.10 -37.57
N LYS A 586 4.47 -5.74 -37.52
CA LYS A 586 3.18 -5.03 -37.59
C LYS A 586 2.98 -4.07 -36.42
N LEU A 587 3.39 -4.45 -35.22
CA LEU A 587 3.35 -3.59 -34.04
C LEU A 587 4.31 -2.38 -34.20
N TYR A 588 5.54 -2.62 -34.65
CA TYR A 588 6.52 -1.57 -34.91
C TYR A 588 5.98 -0.57 -35.94
N SER A 589 5.49 -1.04 -37.08
CA SER A 589 4.95 -0.18 -38.15
C SER A 589 3.72 0.61 -37.71
N LYS A 590 2.91 0.10 -36.78
CA LYS A 590 1.78 0.84 -36.22
C LYS A 590 2.21 2.12 -35.48
N TYR A 591 3.39 2.12 -34.86
CA TYR A 591 3.86 3.22 -34.02
C TYR A 591 5.04 4.01 -34.63
N HIS A 592 5.70 3.47 -35.67
CA HIS A 592 6.90 4.04 -36.31
C HIS A 592 6.80 4.08 -37.85
N GLY A 593 5.58 4.06 -38.38
CA GLY A 593 5.22 3.66 -39.75
C GLY A 593 5.56 4.60 -40.92
N ASN A 594 6.76 5.17 -41.00
CA ASN A 594 7.26 5.80 -42.23
C ASN A 594 8.39 5.03 -42.94
N ASN A 595 8.88 3.90 -42.39
CA ASN A 595 10.05 3.17 -42.94
C ASN A 595 9.76 1.70 -43.28
N LEU A 596 8.81 1.41 -44.18
CA LEU A 596 8.71 0.12 -44.86
C LEU A 596 8.77 0.31 -46.39
N PRO A 597 9.50 -0.53 -47.15
CA PRO A 597 9.60 -0.44 -48.61
C PRO A 597 8.24 -0.49 -49.31
N LYS A 598 8.12 0.23 -50.44
CA LYS A 598 6.87 0.51 -51.16
C LYS A 598 6.13 -0.73 -51.71
N GLU A 599 6.75 -1.90 -51.78
CA GLU A 599 6.19 -3.09 -52.45
C GLU A 599 5.02 -3.75 -51.69
N ASP A 600 4.87 -3.52 -50.38
CA ASP A 600 3.82 -4.19 -49.58
C ASP A 600 2.47 -3.44 -49.57
N LYS A 601 2.34 -2.26 -50.21
CA LYS A 601 1.09 -1.47 -50.19
C LYS A 601 -0.06 -2.09 -51.01
N GLU A 602 0.23 -2.92 -52.01
CA GLU A 602 -0.80 -3.49 -52.90
C GLU A 602 -1.53 -4.71 -52.29
N PHE A 603 -0.95 -5.41 -51.31
CA PHE A 603 -1.60 -6.57 -50.68
C PHE A 603 -2.65 -6.17 -49.63
N PHE A 604 -2.54 -4.98 -49.01
CA PHE A 604 -3.45 -4.52 -47.96
C PHE A 604 -4.81 -4.04 -48.47
N ALA A 605 -4.96 -3.82 -49.78
CA ALA A 605 -6.25 -3.52 -50.39
C ALA A 605 -7.12 -4.79 -50.59
N LYS A 606 -6.51 -5.98 -50.67
CA LYS A 606 -7.21 -7.23 -51.00
C LYS A 606 -7.72 -8.04 -49.81
N SER A 607 -7.32 -7.75 -48.57
CA SER A 607 -7.73 -8.53 -47.38
C SER A 607 -8.96 -7.97 -46.65
N ARG A 608 -9.71 -7.03 -47.25
CA ARG A 608 -11.00 -6.55 -46.72
C ARG A 608 -12.19 -7.43 -47.11
N GLU A 609 -11.98 -8.46 -47.93
CA GLU A 609 -13.03 -9.39 -48.33
C GLU A 609 -12.67 -10.82 -47.89
N ALA A 610 -13.68 -11.51 -47.34
CA ALA A 610 -13.74 -12.92 -46.93
C ALA A 610 -13.17 -13.29 -45.53
N GLN A 611 -14.01 -13.25 -44.49
CA GLN A 611 -14.94 -14.34 -44.14
C GLN A 611 -15.78 -13.92 -42.92
N ILE A 612 -17.02 -13.53 -43.20
CA ILE A 612 -18.07 -13.29 -42.20
C ILE A 612 -18.79 -14.63 -41.99
N LYS A 613 -18.65 -15.25 -40.80
CA LYS A 613 -19.69 -16.12 -40.25
C LYS A 613 -20.54 -15.29 -39.30
N ARG A 614 -21.67 -14.81 -39.82
CA ARG A 614 -22.77 -14.20 -39.06
C ARG A 614 -23.35 -15.25 -38.13
N VAL A 615 -23.27 -15.01 -36.83
CA VAL A 615 -24.34 -15.43 -35.91
C VAL A 615 -25.34 -14.28 -35.92
N SER A 616 -26.50 -14.55 -36.49
CA SER A 616 -27.64 -13.65 -36.55
C SER A 616 -28.23 -13.47 -35.14
N PHE A 617 -28.27 -12.23 -34.67
CA PHE A 617 -29.37 -11.75 -33.86
C PHE A 617 -30.21 -10.80 -34.71
N SER A 618 -31.52 -10.95 -34.56
CA SER A 618 -32.59 -10.41 -35.36
C SER A 618 -32.50 -8.91 -35.58
N LYS A 619 -32.65 -8.52 -36.86
CA LYS A 619 -33.27 -7.24 -37.23
C LYS A 619 -34.72 -7.32 -36.78
N ASP A 620 -35.09 -6.49 -35.82
CA ASP A 620 -36.31 -5.69 -35.84
C ASP A 620 -36.30 -4.78 -34.62
N GLU A 621 -35.87 -3.54 -34.86
CA GLU A 621 -36.46 -2.32 -34.31
C GLU A 621 -35.77 -1.14 -35.01
N THR A 622 -36.46 -0.64 -36.02
CA THR A 622 -36.47 0.75 -36.53
C THR A 622 -35.25 1.64 -36.26
N GLU A 623 -34.57 1.99 -37.35
CA GLU A 623 -33.77 3.22 -37.46
C GLU A 623 -34.65 4.43 -37.12
N GLU A 624 -34.62 4.87 -35.87
CA GLU A 624 -34.89 6.26 -35.54
C GLU A 624 -33.57 6.98 -35.33
N LYS A 625 -33.33 7.99 -36.17
CA LYS A 625 -32.43 9.11 -35.89
C LYS A 625 -32.73 9.62 -34.46
N ARG A 626 -31.89 9.25 -33.49
CA ARG A 626 -31.79 9.97 -32.21
C ARG A 626 -30.32 10.08 -31.87
N GLU A 627 -30.01 11.21 -31.27
CA GLU A 627 -28.69 11.82 -31.11
C GLU A 627 -27.65 10.88 -30.48
N ASN A 628 -26.38 11.29 -30.56
CA ASN A 628 -25.20 10.55 -30.08
C ASN A 628 -25.20 10.45 -28.52
N ILE A 629 -26.20 9.77 -27.97
CA ILE A 629 -26.47 9.62 -26.54
C ILE A 629 -25.53 8.55 -26.00
N SER A 630 -24.73 8.93 -25.00
CA SER A 630 -23.77 8.02 -24.34
C SER A 630 -24.48 6.82 -23.70
N PHE A 631 -23.80 5.68 -23.59
CA PHE A 631 -24.36 4.47 -22.96
C PHE A 631 -24.83 4.73 -21.51
N LYS A 632 -24.12 5.58 -20.77
CA LYS A 632 -24.51 6.07 -19.44
C LYS A 632 -25.92 6.66 -19.45
N GLN A 633 -26.23 7.50 -20.42
CA GLN A 633 -27.53 8.17 -20.51
C GLN A 633 -28.64 7.20 -20.91
N ARG A 634 -28.37 6.24 -21.81
CA ARG A 634 -29.30 5.13 -22.09
C ARG A 634 -29.60 4.29 -20.84
N PHE A 635 -28.61 4.06 -19.99
CA PHE A 635 -28.78 3.32 -18.74
C PHE A 635 -29.61 4.08 -17.72
N LEU A 636 -29.40 5.38 -17.57
CA LEU A 636 -30.15 6.20 -16.61
C LEU A 636 -31.62 6.41 -17.03
N LEU A 637 -31.92 6.38 -18.34
CA LEU A 637 -33.27 6.51 -18.88
C LEU A 637 -34.00 5.17 -19.08
N ALA A 638 -33.32 4.03 -18.91
CA ALA A 638 -33.92 2.72 -19.12
C ALA A 638 -35.06 2.45 -18.11
N SER A 639 -36.12 1.77 -18.58
CA SER A 639 -37.29 1.45 -17.76
C SER A 639 -36.95 0.50 -16.60
N ASN A 640 -37.70 0.61 -15.50
CA ASN A 640 -37.43 -0.09 -14.24
C ASN A 640 -37.44 -1.63 -14.34
N GLY A 641 -38.04 -2.19 -15.39
CA GLY A 641 -38.16 -3.63 -15.65
C GLY A 641 -36.96 -4.27 -16.35
N LYS A 642 -36.01 -3.47 -16.87
CA LYS A 642 -34.84 -3.98 -17.61
C LYS A 642 -33.73 -4.50 -16.70
N TYR A 643 -32.85 -5.31 -17.27
CA TYR A 643 -31.71 -5.94 -16.59
C TYR A 643 -30.38 -5.45 -17.17
N THR A 644 -29.32 -5.58 -16.38
CA THR A 644 -27.95 -5.17 -16.72
C THR A 644 -26.95 -6.12 -16.08
N ILE A 645 -25.70 -6.12 -16.54
CA ILE A 645 -24.63 -6.94 -15.98
C ILE A 645 -23.69 -6.02 -15.19
N ASN A 646 -23.55 -6.29 -13.89
CA ASN A 646 -22.49 -5.74 -13.07
C ASN A 646 -21.22 -6.55 -13.33
N LEU A 647 -20.32 -5.94 -14.11
CA LEU A 647 -19.26 -6.63 -14.80
C LEU A 647 -17.99 -6.76 -13.95
N ALA A 648 -17.62 -5.70 -13.24
CA ALA A 648 -16.43 -5.66 -12.39
C ALA A 648 -16.46 -4.46 -11.40
N LEU A 649 -15.55 -4.50 -10.42
CA LEU A 649 -15.24 -3.40 -9.52
C LEU A 649 -13.81 -2.92 -9.76
N SER A 650 -13.57 -1.61 -9.63
CA SER A 650 -12.23 -1.03 -9.63
C SER A 650 -12.05 -0.07 -8.46
N ASN A 651 -10.83 0.09 -7.99
CA ASN A 651 -10.49 1.03 -6.90
C ASN A 651 -10.19 2.45 -7.39
N SER A 652 -10.23 2.71 -8.70
CA SER A 652 -9.98 4.04 -9.27
C SER A 652 -10.73 4.26 -10.59
N GLN A 653 -11.11 5.50 -10.89
CA GLN A 653 -11.73 5.87 -12.17
C GLN A 653 -10.83 5.50 -13.37
N LYS A 654 -9.52 5.71 -13.23
CA LYS A 654 -8.53 5.33 -14.25
C LYS A 654 -8.47 3.81 -14.45
N GLY A 655 -8.57 3.04 -13.38
CA GLY A 655 -8.65 1.57 -13.44
C GLY A 655 -9.92 1.08 -14.15
N ALA A 656 -11.08 1.70 -13.86
CA ALA A 656 -12.34 1.38 -14.52
C ALA A 656 -12.37 1.75 -16.00
N GLN A 657 -11.85 2.94 -16.35
CA GLN A 657 -11.71 3.36 -17.76
C GLN A 657 -10.77 2.44 -18.52
N ASN A 658 -9.61 2.11 -17.94
CA ASN A 658 -8.66 1.16 -18.54
C ASN A 658 -9.28 -0.23 -18.73
N PHE A 659 -10.17 -0.67 -17.82
CA PHE A 659 -10.89 -1.93 -17.96
C PHE A 659 -11.84 -1.90 -19.16
N ILE A 660 -12.65 -0.85 -19.28
CA ILE A 660 -13.57 -0.67 -20.42
C ILE A 660 -12.79 -0.59 -21.74
N ASP A 661 -11.69 0.16 -21.78
CA ASP A 661 -10.87 0.35 -22.98
C ASP A 661 -10.13 -0.93 -23.37
N LYS A 662 -9.61 -1.68 -22.37
CA LYS A 662 -8.92 -2.96 -22.58
C LYS A 662 -9.80 -3.98 -23.29
N TYR A 663 -11.09 -4.00 -22.96
CA TYR A 663 -12.05 -4.93 -23.55
C TYR A 663 -12.87 -4.32 -24.70
N ASN A 664 -12.59 -3.06 -25.07
CA ASN A 664 -13.27 -2.32 -26.14
C ASN A 664 -14.80 -2.32 -26.01
N ILE A 665 -15.30 -2.13 -24.78
CA ILE A 665 -16.74 -2.15 -24.44
C ILE A 665 -17.32 -0.76 -24.16
N SER A 666 -16.67 0.31 -24.60
CA SER A 666 -17.07 1.70 -24.29
C SER A 666 -18.44 2.10 -24.83
N ASN A 667 -18.95 1.40 -25.85
CA ASN A 667 -20.29 1.63 -26.41
C ASN A 667 -21.41 0.91 -25.65
N SER A 668 -21.07 -0.05 -24.79
CA SER A 668 -21.99 -0.93 -24.08
C SER A 668 -21.73 -1.04 -22.58
N ALA A 669 -20.75 -0.28 -22.05
CA ALA A 669 -20.41 -0.25 -20.65
C ALA A 669 -20.06 1.17 -20.18
N PHE A 670 -20.33 1.46 -18.91
CA PHE A 670 -19.86 2.66 -18.22
C PHE A 670 -19.52 2.31 -16.77
N PHE A 671 -18.89 3.24 -16.05
CA PHE A 671 -18.66 3.09 -14.63
C PHE A 671 -19.10 4.31 -13.83
N PHE A 672 -19.33 4.11 -12.54
CA PHE A 672 -19.62 5.19 -11.60
C PHE A 672 -19.09 4.89 -10.20
N SER A 673 -18.77 5.94 -9.44
CA SER A 673 -18.30 5.84 -8.06
C SER A 673 -19.43 5.53 -7.09
N PHE A 674 -19.16 4.73 -6.06
CA PHE A 674 -20.03 4.52 -4.91
C PHE A 674 -19.21 4.35 -3.61
N GLY A 675 -19.75 4.83 -2.48
CA GLY A 675 -19.06 4.88 -1.18
C GLY A 675 -18.45 6.26 -0.86
N TYR A 676 -18.33 6.62 0.42
CA TYR A 676 -17.96 7.99 0.85
C TYR A 676 -16.45 8.20 1.05
N GLU A 677 -15.73 7.28 1.72
CA GLU A 677 -14.34 7.55 2.14
C GLU A 677 -13.27 7.04 1.17
N ASN A 678 -13.63 6.20 0.19
CA ASN A 678 -12.77 5.76 -0.91
C ASN A 678 -13.64 5.19 -2.04
N PRO A 679 -14.13 6.00 -2.98
CA PRO A 679 -15.18 5.58 -3.91
C PRO A 679 -14.69 4.48 -4.87
N LEU A 680 -15.21 3.27 -4.69
CA LEU A 680 -15.04 2.18 -5.65
C LEU A 680 -15.83 2.50 -6.92
N GLN A 681 -15.29 2.08 -8.06
CA GLN A 681 -15.93 2.22 -9.36
C GLN A 681 -16.64 0.93 -9.71
N LYS A 682 -17.96 1.01 -9.92
CA LYS A 682 -18.76 -0.11 -10.41
C LYS A 682 -18.90 -0.02 -11.92
N ILE A 683 -18.55 -1.10 -12.63
CA ILE A 683 -18.63 -1.17 -14.09
C ILE A 683 -19.90 -1.91 -14.49
N MET A 684 -20.81 -1.22 -15.17
CA MET A 684 -22.08 -1.76 -15.65
C MET A 684 -22.04 -1.97 -17.15
N MET A 685 -22.59 -3.08 -17.64
CA MET A 685 -22.58 -3.44 -19.05
C MET A 685 -23.96 -3.93 -19.51
N GLY A 686 -24.39 -3.44 -20.67
CA GLY A 686 -25.62 -3.83 -21.33
C GLY A 686 -26.91 -3.40 -20.61
N ILE A 687 -27.98 -3.33 -21.40
CA ILE A 687 -29.36 -3.13 -20.95
C ILE A 687 -30.18 -4.16 -21.73
N TYR A 688 -30.89 -5.03 -21.03
CA TYR A 688 -31.58 -6.19 -21.59
C TYR A 688 -33.04 -6.17 -21.17
N GLU A 689 -33.95 -6.63 -22.02
CA GLU A 689 -35.39 -6.54 -21.76
C GLU A 689 -35.83 -7.46 -20.62
N ASN A 690 -35.15 -8.59 -20.44
CA ASN A 690 -35.45 -9.57 -19.41
C ASN A 690 -34.20 -10.28 -18.88
N GLU A 691 -34.35 -10.96 -17.75
CA GLU A 691 -33.26 -11.65 -17.04
C GLU A 691 -32.62 -12.76 -17.89
N ASN A 692 -33.41 -13.49 -18.67
CA ASN A 692 -32.92 -14.58 -19.54
C ASN A 692 -32.00 -14.05 -20.64
N GLU A 693 -32.32 -12.89 -21.22
CA GLU A 693 -31.47 -12.24 -22.22
C GLU A 693 -30.16 -11.75 -21.61
N ALA A 694 -30.23 -11.14 -20.42
CA ALA A 694 -29.04 -10.72 -19.68
C ALA A 694 -28.16 -11.92 -19.29
N GLN A 695 -28.77 -13.04 -18.88
CA GLN A 695 -28.03 -14.25 -18.53
C GLN A 695 -27.36 -14.88 -19.74
N LYS A 696 -28.03 -14.95 -20.90
CA LYS A 696 -27.40 -15.37 -22.16
C LYS A 696 -26.23 -14.47 -22.54
N ALA A 697 -26.35 -13.16 -22.35
CA ALA A 697 -25.25 -12.23 -22.62
C ALA A 697 -24.06 -12.43 -21.67
N LEU A 698 -24.33 -12.71 -20.38
CA LEU A 698 -23.31 -13.06 -19.39
C LEU A 698 -22.62 -14.39 -19.74
N ASP A 699 -23.38 -15.41 -20.14
CA ASP A 699 -22.87 -16.72 -20.53
C ASP A 699 -22.04 -16.66 -21.82
N ASN A 700 -22.27 -15.67 -22.67
CA ASN A 700 -21.48 -15.43 -23.87
C ASN A 700 -20.28 -14.49 -23.66
N LEU A 701 -20.03 -14.03 -22.42
CA LEU A 701 -18.84 -13.23 -22.14
C LEU A 701 -17.55 -14.04 -22.38
N PRO A 702 -16.50 -13.39 -22.92
CA PRO A 702 -15.16 -13.97 -22.96
C PRO A 702 -14.74 -14.49 -21.58
N SER A 703 -14.04 -15.64 -21.57
CA SER A 703 -13.56 -16.29 -20.33
C SER A 703 -12.79 -15.33 -19.41
N GLU A 704 -12.12 -14.35 -20.01
CA GLU A 704 -11.36 -13.33 -19.30
C GLU A 704 -12.23 -12.36 -18.49
N LEU A 705 -13.41 -12.01 -19.00
CA LEU A 705 -14.38 -11.14 -18.32
C LEU A 705 -15.17 -11.92 -17.26
N LYS A 706 -15.44 -13.20 -17.50
CA LYS A 706 -16.09 -14.10 -16.53
C LYS A 706 -15.29 -14.30 -15.24
N ARG A 707 -13.95 -14.15 -15.28
CA ARG A 707 -13.08 -14.20 -14.08
C ARG A 707 -13.42 -13.13 -13.04
N ASN A 708 -14.10 -12.04 -13.42
CA ASN A 708 -14.53 -11.00 -12.51
C ASN A 708 -15.86 -11.33 -11.79
N GLN A 709 -16.39 -12.54 -11.99
CA GLN A 709 -17.66 -13.00 -11.42
C GLN A 709 -18.83 -12.04 -11.69
N PRO A 710 -19.10 -11.70 -12.98
CA PRO A 710 -20.18 -10.79 -13.33
C PRO A 710 -21.54 -11.33 -12.85
N ARG A 711 -22.49 -10.42 -12.57
CA ARG A 711 -23.84 -10.78 -12.12
C ARG A 711 -24.91 -9.99 -12.87
N VAL A 712 -26.00 -10.66 -13.22
CA VAL A 712 -27.21 -10.03 -13.74
C VAL A 712 -27.93 -9.34 -12.58
N GLU A 713 -28.31 -8.08 -12.77
CA GLU A 713 -29.02 -7.27 -11.78
C GLU A 713 -30.08 -6.41 -12.47
N ARG A 714 -31.12 -6.00 -11.74
CA ARG A 714 -32.14 -5.07 -12.26
C ARG A 714 -31.55 -3.67 -12.42
N VAL A 715 -31.84 -3.02 -13.54
CA VAL A 715 -31.41 -1.64 -13.83
C VAL A 715 -31.90 -0.68 -12.75
N SER A 716 -33.15 -0.81 -12.31
CA SER A 716 -33.75 0.02 -11.26
C SER A 716 -33.00 0.01 -9.92
N ILE A 717 -32.41 -1.12 -9.53
CA ILE A 717 -31.59 -1.22 -8.30
C ILE A 717 -30.32 -0.36 -8.45
N LYS A 718 -29.72 -0.36 -9.65
CA LYS A 718 -28.48 0.36 -9.91
C LYS A 718 -28.71 1.83 -10.23
N GLN A 719 -29.83 2.20 -10.81
CA GLN A 719 -30.26 3.60 -10.90
C GLN A 719 -30.50 4.20 -9.52
N LYS A 720 -31.12 3.47 -8.58
CA LYS A 720 -31.24 3.92 -7.16
C LYS A 720 -29.88 4.11 -6.51
N LEU A 721 -28.95 3.17 -6.72
CA LEU A 721 -27.58 3.27 -6.23
C LEU A 721 -26.85 4.47 -6.84
N TYR A 722 -27.01 4.69 -8.15
CA TYR A 722 -26.45 5.82 -8.86
C TYR A 722 -26.98 7.14 -8.29
N LYS A 723 -28.31 7.28 -8.18
CA LYS A 723 -28.97 8.47 -7.62
C LYS A 723 -28.50 8.79 -6.19
N LYS A 724 -28.24 7.77 -5.37
CA LYS A 724 -27.74 7.96 -4.00
C LYS A 724 -26.36 8.66 -3.97
N TYR A 725 -25.46 8.33 -4.90
CA TYR A 725 -24.09 8.86 -4.91
C TYR A 725 -23.87 9.98 -5.93
N HIS A 726 -24.79 10.15 -6.89
CA HIS A 726 -24.73 11.15 -7.97
C HIS A 726 -26.09 11.83 -8.20
N PRO A 727 -26.69 12.47 -7.18
CA PRO A 727 -28.07 12.97 -7.25
C PRO A 727 -28.26 14.07 -8.31
N GLU A 728 -27.32 15.02 -8.42
CA GLU A 728 -27.36 16.12 -9.39
C GLU A 728 -27.29 15.61 -10.83
N ASP A 729 -26.31 14.75 -11.12
CA ASP A 729 -26.10 14.19 -12.45
C ASP A 729 -27.22 13.22 -12.86
N TYR A 730 -27.83 12.51 -11.90
CA TYR A 730 -29.05 11.74 -12.14
C TYR A 730 -30.22 12.63 -12.54
N ASN A 731 -30.49 13.69 -11.76
CA ASN A 731 -31.61 14.60 -12.03
C ASN A 731 -31.45 15.33 -13.38
N ASN A 732 -30.22 15.77 -13.70
CA ASN A 732 -29.90 16.40 -14.99
C ASN A 732 -30.10 15.43 -16.16
N SER A 733 -29.71 14.16 -15.99
CA SER A 733 -29.89 13.13 -17.03
C SER A 733 -31.36 12.80 -17.30
N ILE A 734 -32.21 12.85 -16.27
CA ILE A 734 -33.67 12.63 -16.40
C ILE A 734 -34.36 13.85 -17.04
N GLN A 735 -33.97 15.07 -16.66
CA GLN A 735 -34.50 16.30 -17.27
C GLN A 735 -34.12 16.41 -18.75
N ALA A 736 -32.88 16.11 -19.11
CA ALA A 736 -32.41 16.13 -20.50
C ALA A 736 -33.03 15.05 -21.39
N GLY A 737 -33.64 14.00 -20.82
CA GLY A 737 -34.37 12.97 -21.55
C GLY A 737 -35.89 13.17 -21.59
N SER A 738 -36.41 14.22 -20.94
CA SER A 738 -37.83 14.58 -20.91
C SER A 738 -38.19 15.76 -21.84
N ILE A 739 -37.19 16.25 -22.58
CA ILE A 739 -37.26 17.23 -23.67
C ILE A 739 -37.08 16.44 -24.97
#